data_AF-A0A9P6Z3X4-F1
#
_entry.id   AF-A0A9P6Z3X4-F1
#
_cell.length_a   1.000
_cell.length_b   1.000
_cell.length_c   1.000
_cell.angle_alpha   90.00
_cell.angle_beta   90.00
_cell.angle_gamma   90.00
#
_symmetry.space_group_name_H-M   'P 1'
#
loop_
_entity.id
_entity.type
_entity.pdbx_description
1 polymer ?
#
loop_
_entity_poly.entity_id
_entity_poly.type
_entity_poly.pdbx_seq_one_letter_code
_entity_poly.pdbx_strand_id
1 'polypeptide(L)'
;MSRAVRLTGRREDTDVVLTDEIADKLWPYLPRRYRLAPEMTLLYSLDQHGISLMTLYRLAKNNKGPCVLVVKDADDNLFGAFLNETLKPNARYYGTGECFLWKWSSSESKVTAYQWTGKNDYMILSDSGFIAIGGGEGGFGLWINSELEKGYSQSCPTFDNERLTPKSEFECVELELWGFQILRDQVSKELGNSVTIVVLGASGDLAKKKTYPALFGLYRNGFLPEKTKIIGYARTKMSHEDYIQRITQYIKVQDPEKLEAFKQMTSYVSGQYDEDASFQKLNEAIEASEKERKAEKKNRVYYMALPPSVFIPVAQGLKRNVYTPEGSNRLVVEKPFGMDSESSDHLGRELGALFTENEIYRIDHYLGKEMVKNIMNLRFANVLLGHAWSRTYVDNVQITFKEPFGTEGRGGYFDEFGIIRDIIQNHLLQVLSLIAMERPISTDSEAIRDEKVKVLKCISPIRIEDTLLGQYVAADGKPGYLEDETLKNKDSLTPTFAATVCYVNNERWEGVPFILKAGKALNEAKVEVRLQFHHVAGNLFSGSPRNELVIRIQPKEAVYLKFNNKQPGLSYETIQTDLDLTYHERYTDLAIPDAYESLILDVLRNDHSNFVRDDELQAAWKIFTPLLHKIDKHDSDVDIKTYAYGSRGPKELDEFVKKHGYHRDTNGYTWPVQNVNPSSNKL
;
A
#
# COMPACT_ATOMS: atom_id res chain seq x y z
N MET A 1 -12.36 -9.08 -18.61
CA MET A 1 -11.22 -9.39 -19.51
C MET A 1 -10.12 -9.93 -18.63
N SER A 2 -9.78 -11.22 -18.75
CA SER A 2 -8.51 -11.71 -18.21
C SER A 2 -7.41 -10.89 -18.88
N ARG A 3 -6.55 -10.26 -18.09
CA ARG A 3 -5.39 -9.56 -18.65
C ARG A 3 -4.50 -10.64 -19.25
N ALA A 4 -4.43 -10.69 -20.59
CA ALA A 4 -3.55 -11.60 -21.30
C ALA A 4 -2.10 -11.29 -20.91
N VAL A 5 -1.29 -12.33 -20.69
CA VAL A 5 0.15 -12.18 -20.49
C VAL A 5 0.74 -11.58 -21.76
N ARG A 6 1.42 -10.43 -21.64
CA ARG A 6 2.05 -9.79 -22.80
C ARG A 6 3.46 -10.35 -22.99
N LEU A 7 3.71 -10.97 -24.13
CA LEU A 7 5.04 -11.45 -24.51
C LEU A 7 5.76 -10.36 -25.33
N THR A 8 6.99 -9.99 -24.94
CA THR A 8 7.81 -8.98 -25.65
C THR A 8 9.26 -9.44 -25.85
N GLY A 9 9.99 -8.81 -26.77
CA GLY A 9 11.42 -9.07 -27.02
C GLY A 9 11.73 -10.14 -28.08
N ARG A 10 10.72 -10.84 -28.60
CA ARG A 10 10.83 -11.70 -29.79
C ARG A 10 10.91 -10.85 -31.06
N ARG A 11 11.78 -11.20 -32.02
CA ARG A 11 11.84 -10.54 -33.34
C ARG A 11 10.71 -11.06 -34.24
N GLU A 12 10.30 -10.28 -35.23
CA GLU A 12 9.18 -10.64 -36.10
C GLU A 12 9.48 -11.82 -37.04
N ASP A 13 10.75 -12.11 -37.29
CA ASP A 13 11.25 -13.13 -38.21
C ASP A 13 11.61 -14.47 -37.55
N THR A 14 11.23 -14.66 -36.28
CA THR A 14 11.64 -15.83 -35.47
C THR A 14 10.48 -16.74 -35.12
N ASP A 15 10.76 -18.04 -34.93
CA ASP A 15 9.74 -19.03 -34.59
C ASP A 15 9.05 -18.73 -33.25
N VAL A 16 7.73 -18.95 -33.21
CA VAL A 16 6.90 -18.70 -32.03
C VAL A 16 6.74 -20.01 -31.25
N VAL A 17 7.46 -20.12 -30.13
CA VAL A 17 7.42 -21.30 -29.25
C VAL A 17 6.41 -21.09 -28.12
N LEU A 18 6.65 -20.11 -27.24
CA LEU A 18 5.65 -19.67 -26.27
C LEU A 18 4.64 -18.74 -26.95
N THR A 19 3.39 -19.18 -27.04
CA THR A 19 2.26 -18.38 -27.53
C THR A 19 1.54 -17.68 -26.37
N ASP A 20 0.76 -16.65 -26.68
CA ASP A 20 -0.10 -15.98 -25.69
C ASP A 20 -1.10 -16.97 -25.04
N GLU A 21 -1.62 -17.93 -25.81
CA GLU A 21 -2.50 -18.98 -25.29
C GLU A 21 -1.81 -19.83 -24.22
N ILE A 22 -0.59 -20.31 -24.50
CA ILE A 22 0.15 -21.15 -23.56
C ILE A 22 0.53 -20.31 -22.33
N ALA A 23 0.98 -19.06 -22.52
CA ALA A 23 1.31 -18.16 -21.44
C ALA A 23 0.10 -17.90 -20.51
N ASP A 24 -1.09 -17.67 -21.08
CA ASP A 24 -2.34 -17.47 -20.34
C ASP A 24 -2.77 -18.73 -19.58
N LYS A 25 -2.48 -19.93 -20.11
CA LYS A 25 -2.77 -21.21 -19.45
C LYS A 25 -1.73 -21.60 -18.40
N LEU A 26 -0.49 -21.13 -18.53
CA LEU A 26 0.58 -21.29 -17.55
C LEU A 26 0.41 -20.31 -16.37
N TRP A 27 -0.11 -19.12 -16.65
CA TRP A 27 -0.30 -18.03 -15.70
C TRP A 27 -0.94 -18.40 -14.34
N PRO A 28 -2.00 -19.24 -14.29
CA PRO A 28 -2.64 -19.63 -13.03
C PRO A 28 -1.76 -20.49 -12.12
N TYR A 29 -0.66 -21.05 -12.65
CA TYR A 29 0.30 -21.86 -11.89
C TYR A 29 1.48 -21.05 -11.37
N LEU A 30 1.75 -19.87 -11.94
CA LEU A 30 2.81 -18.98 -11.47
C LEU A 30 2.55 -18.50 -10.04
N PRO A 31 3.56 -18.27 -9.19
CA PRO A 31 3.34 -17.62 -7.90
C PRO A 31 2.63 -16.26 -8.05
N ARG A 32 1.62 -15.96 -7.21
CA ARG A 32 0.73 -14.80 -7.41
C ARG A 32 1.45 -13.45 -7.51
N ARG A 33 2.57 -13.27 -6.82
CA ARG A 33 3.37 -12.03 -6.91
C ARG A 33 3.93 -11.77 -8.31
N TYR A 34 4.19 -12.81 -9.10
CA TYR A 34 4.61 -12.69 -10.49
C TYR A 34 3.43 -12.52 -11.44
N ARG A 35 2.21 -12.89 -11.00
CA ARG A 35 0.97 -12.54 -11.71
C ARG A 35 0.63 -11.05 -11.64
N LEU A 36 1.37 -10.25 -10.86
CA LEU A 36 1.28 -8.79 -10.88
C LEU A 36 2.15 -8.17 -11.99
N ALA A 37 3.05 -8.95 -12.61
CA ALA A 37 3.91 -8.54 -13.72
C ALA A 37 3.25 -8.97 -15.04
N PRO A 38 2.52 -8.09 -15.74
CA PRO A 38 1.71 -8.47 -16.90
C PRO A 38 2.53 -8.77 -18.15
N GLU A 39 3.86 -8.65 -18.07
CA GLU A 39 4.77 -8.71 -19.21
C GLU A 39 5.90 -9.69 -18.94
N MET A 40 6.09 -10.61 -19.89
CA MET A 40 7.24 -11.50 -19.95
C MET A 40 8.11 -11.08 -21.13
N THR A 41 9.41 -10.92 -20.88
CA THR A 41 10.37 -10.51 -21.90
C THR A 41 11.28 -11.68 -22.26
N LEU A 42 11.47 -11.92 -23.55
CA LEU A 42 12.38 -12.93 -24.06
C LEU A 42 13.83 -12.55 -23.70
N LEU A 43 14.48 -13.39 -22.90
CA LEU A 43 15.89 -13.24 -22.52
C LEU A 43 16.81 -13.97 -23.49
N TYR A 44 16.35 -15.13 -23.99
CA TYR A 44 17.11 -16.01 -24.85
C TYR A 44 16.17 -16.87 -25.70
N SER A 45 16.57 -17.16 -26.93
CA SER A 45 15.99 -18.19 -27.79
C SER A 45 17.06 -18.78 -28.69
N LEU A 46 16.94 -20.06 -29.06
CA LEU A 46 17.87 -20.72 -29.99
C LEU A 46 17.90 -20.00 -31.34
N ASP A 47 16.71 -19.70 -31.88
CA ASP A 47 16.58 -19.04 -33.16
C ASP A 47 17.26 -17.65 -33.20
N GLN A 48 17.17 -16.85 -32.12
CA GLN A 48 17.78 -15.50 -32.11
C GLN A 48 19.26 -15.47 -31.70
N HIS A 49 19.73 -16.45 -30.92
CA HIS A 49 21.00 -16.35 -30.20
C HIS A 49 21.92 -17.56 -30.39
N GLY A 50 21.47 -18.59 -31.12
CA GLY A 50 22.21 -19.81 -31.41
C GLY A 50 22.16 -20.85 -30.29
N ILE A 51 22.94 -21.92 -30.46
CA ILE A 51 22.99 -23.12 -29.61
C ILE A 51 24.16 -23.08 -28.61
N SER A 52 24.10 -22.18 -27.62
CA SER A 52 25.20 -22.01 -26.66
C SER A 52 24.70 -21.72 -25.26
N LEU A 53 24.87 -22.68 -24.35
CA LEU A 53 24.53 -22.52 -22.93
C LEU A 53 25.27 -21.33 -22.28
N MET A 54 26.52 -21.08 -22.67
CA MET A 54 27.26 -19.91 -22.20
C MET A 54 26.67 -18.58 -22.66
N THR A 55 26.11 -18.54 -23.88
CA THR A 55 25.39 -17.37 -24.39
C THR A 55 24.08 -17.16 -23.64
N LEU A 56 23.34 -18.24 -23.36
CA LEU A 56 22.16 -18.21 -22.51
C LEU A 56 22.49 -17.60 -21.14
N TYR A 57 23.50 -18.12 -20.44
CA TYR A 57 23.90 -17.57 -19.14
C TYR A 57 24.31 -16.10 -19.21
N ARG A 58 25.04 -15.70 -20.26
CA ARG A 58 25.46 -14.30 -20.45
C ARG A 58 24.27 -13.36 -20.61
N LEU A 59 23.24 -13.77 -21.37
CA LEU A 59 22.04 -12.96 -21.61
C LEU A 59 21.09 -12.99 -20.41
N ALA A 60 20.96 -14.14 -19.75
CA ALA A 60 20.14 -14.32 -18.55
C ALA A 60 20.71 -13.63 -17.29
N LYS A 61 22.02 -13.32 -17.27
CA LYS A 61 22.73 -12.73 -16.10
C LYS A 61 22.07 -11.46 -15.54
N ASN A 62 21.49 -10.64 -16.41
CA ASN A 62 20.88 -9.38 -16.00
C ASN A 62 19.42 -9.55 -15.53
N ASN A 63 18.80 -10.69 -15.81
CA ASN A 63 17.50 -11.02 -15.24
C ASN A 63 17.71 -11.46 -13.78
N LYS A 64 17.30 -10.63 -12.83
CA LYS A 64 17.36 -10.95 -11.40
C LYS A 64 16.05 -11.54 -10.87
N GLY A 65 15.07 -11.74 -11.73
CA GLY A 65 13.75 -12.28 -11.41
C GLY A 65 13.60 -13.76 -11.75
N PRO A 66 12.39 -14.32 -11.56
CA PRO A 66 12.06 -15.64 -12.05
C PRO A 66 12.11 -15.68 -13.57
N CYS A 67 12.13 -16.89 -14.12
CA CYS A 67 11.98 -17.11 -15.55
C CYS A 67 11.15 -18.35 -15.87
N VAL A 68 10.59 -18.37 -17.07
CA VAL A 68 9.98 -19.56 -17.67
C VAL A 68 10.93 -20.09 -18.73
N LEU A 69 11.39 -21.32 -18.54
CA LEU A 69 12.07 -22.11 -19.54
C LEU A 69 11.02 -22.83 -20.37
N VAL A 70 11.14 -22.74 -21.69
CA VAL A 70 10.25 -23.36 -22.68
C VAL A 70 11.12 -24.17 -23.63
N VAL A 71 10.74 -25.42 -23.87
CA VAL A 71 11.44 -26.35 -24.75
C VAL A 71 10.43 -26.96 -25.71
N LYS A 72 10.81 -27.02 -26.98
CA LYS A 72 10.10 -27.74 -28.04
C LYS A 72 11.00 -28.85 -28.57
N ASP A 73 10.51 -30.08 -28.57
CA ASP A 73 11.24 -31.20 -29.16
C ASP A 73 10.92 -31.42 -30.65
N ALA A 74 11.64 -32.35 -31.28
CA ALA A 74 11.47 -32.75 -32.67
C ALA A 74 10.12 -33.44 -32.98
N ASP A 75 9.39 -33.88 -31.95
CA ASP A 75 8.06 -34.47 -32.06
C ASP A 75 6.95 -33.42 -31.75
N ASP A 76 7.28 -32.12 -31.79
CA ASP A 76 6.40 -30.97 -31.51
C ASP A 76 5.83 -30.92 -30.07
N ASN A 77 6.41 -31.64 -29.11
CA ASN A 77 6.01 -31.56 -27.71
C ASN A 77 6.57 -30.28 -27.06
N LEU A 78 5.71 -29.57 -26.32
CA LEU A 78 6.07 -28.35 -25.60
C LEU A 78 6.04 -28.56 -24.09
N PHE A 79 7.14 -28.24 -23.42
CA PHE A 79 7.31 -28.43 -21.99
C PHE A 79 8.39 -27.52 -21.44
N GLY A 80 8.58 -27.53 -20.12
CA GLY A 80 9.67 -26.77 -19.52
C GLY A 80 9.52 -26.61 -18.02
N ALA A 81 9.97 -25.47 -17.52
CA ALA A 81 9.98 -25.19 -16.10
C ALA A 81 9.67 -23.71 -15.81
N PHE A 82 9.03 -23.46 -14.68
CA PHE A 82 9.11 -22.17 -14.01
C PHE A 82 10.22 -22.21 -12.99
N LEU A 83 11.11 -21.22 -13.03
CA LEU A 83 12.29 -21.10 -12.18
C LEU A 83 12.15 -19.82 -11.36
N ASN A 84 12.22 -19.92 -10.03
CA ASN A 84 12.10 -18.75 -9.15
C ASN A 84 13.35 -17.84 -9.19
N GLU A 85 14.45 -18.34 -9.74
CA GLU A 85 15.70 -17.64 -10.01
C GLU A 85 16.13 -17.87 -11.46
N THR A 86 16.83 -16.89 -12.05
CA THR A 86 17.40 -17.02 -13.40
C THR A 86 18.47 -18.12 -13.49
N LEU A 87 18.66 -18.66 -14.69
CA LEU A 87 19.71 -19.64 -14.97
C LEU A 87 21.10 -19.02 -14.87
N LYS A 88 21.95 -19.63 -14.04
CA LYS A 88 23.35 -19.23 -13.82
C LYS A 88 24.24 -20.44 -13.58
N PRO A 89 25.53 -20.41 -13.96
CA PRO A 89 26.49 -21.45 -13.61
C PRO A 89 26.58 -21.61 -12.09
N ASN A 90 26.21 -22.77 -11.57
CA ASN A 90 26.29 -23.11 -10.16
C ASN A 90 26.49 -24.63 -10.00
N ALA A 91 27.56 -25.00 -9.29
CA ALA A 91 27.90 -26.40 -9.04
C ALA A 91 27.05 -27.06 -7.93
N ARG A 92 26.14 -26.29 -7.30
CA ARG A 92 25.20 -26.77 -6.28
C ARG A 92 23.77 -26.44 -6.68
N TYR A 93 22.83 -27.20 -6.14
CA TYR A 93 21.42 -26.87 -6.28
C TYR A 93 21.11 -25.49 -5.71
N TYR A 94 20.26 -24.74 -6.40
CA TYR A 94 19.74 -23.44 -6.01
C TYR A 94 18.28 -23.29 -6.44
N GLY A 95 17.63 -22.20 -6.04
CA GLY A 95 16.20 -22.00 -6.20
C GLY A 95 15.40 -22.36 -4.94
N THR A 96 14.08 -22.22 -5.02
CA THR A 96 13.16 -22.48 -3.91
C THR A 96 12.03 -23.42 -4.36
N GLY A 97 11.24 -23.91 -3.42
CA GLY A 97 10.08 -24.78 -3.67
C GLY A 97 8.95 -24.15 -4.51
N GLU A 98 9.15 -22.95 -5.05
CA GLU A 98 8.25 -22.34 -6.03
C GLU A 98 8.56 -22.75 -7.47
N CYS A 99 9.70 -23.37 -7.72
CA CYS A 99 9.98 -23.99 -9.01
C CYS A 99 8.95 -25.08 -9.30
N PHE A 100 8.60 -25.26 -10.57
CA PHE A 100 7.75 -26.36 -11.01
C PHE A 100 8.05 -26.71 -12.47
N LEU A 101 7.82 -27.97 -12.82
CA LEU A 101 7.86 -28.42 -14.22
C LEU A 101 6.48 -28.27 -14.85
N TRP A 102 6.42 -28.13 -16.17
CA TRP A 102 5.15 -28.10 -16.88
C TRP A 102 5.24 -28.73 -18.26
N LYS A 103 4.11 -29.19 -18.78
CA LYS A 103 3.95 -29.61 -20.18
C LYS A 103 2.63 -29.16 -20.77
N TRP A 104 2.62 -28.95 -22.07
CA TRP A 104 1.47 -28.53 -22.86
C TRP A 104 0.83 -29.72 -23.57
N SER A 105 -0.49 -29.78 -23.51
CA SER A 105 -1.31 -30.70 -24.31
C SER A 105 -2.05 -29.93 -25.38
N SER A 106 -1.60 -30.06 -26.63
CA SER A 106 -2.24 -29.42 -27.79
C SER A 106 -3.66 -29.93 -28.04
N SER A 107 -3.96 -31.20 -27.71
CA SER A 107 -5.29 -31.78 -27.87
C SER A 107 -6.31 -31.27 -26.84
N GLU A 108 -5.85 -30.96 -25.63
CA GLU A 108 -6.70 -30.49 -24.53
C GLU A 108 -6.66 -28.96 -24.33
N SER A 109 -5.79 -28.24 -25.05
CA SER A 109 -5.49 -26.81 -24.82
C SER A 109 -5.23 -26.54 -23.32
N LYS A 110 -4.33 -27.34 -22.75
CA LYS A 110 -4.10 -27.42 -21.30
C LYS A 110 -2.63 -27.52 -20.92
N VAL A 111 -2.27 -26.78 -19.89
CA VAL A 111 -1.00 -26.92 -19.17
C VAL A 111 -1.19 -27.88 -17.99
N THR A 112 -0.29 -28.84 -17.85
CA THR A 112 -0.12 -29.65 -16.64
C THR A 112 1.14 -29.19 -15.93
N ALA A 113 1.03 -28.75 -14.68
CA ALA A 113 2.16 -28.29 -13.86
C ALA A 113 2.41 -29.22 -12.68
N TYR A 114 3.67 -29.55 -12.43
CA TYR A 114 4.17 -30.46 -11.39
C TYR A 114 4.90 -29.64 -10.32
N GLN A 115 4.21 -29.36 -9.23
CA GLN A 115 4.69 -28.51 -8.13
C GLN A 115 5.66 -29.26 -7.22
N TRP A 116 6.44 -28.51 -6.44
CA TRP A 116 7.35 -29.08 -5.46
C TRP A 116 6.62 -29.95 -4.42
N THR A 117 7.15 -31.14 -4.16
CA THR A 117 6.55 -32.11 -3.23
C THR A 117 6.88 -31.86 -1.76
N GLY A 118 7.90 -31.04 -1.46
CA GLY A 118 8.45 -30.91 -0.12
C GLY A 118 9.50 -31.97 0.25
N LYS A 119 9.80 -32.96 -0.61
CA LYS A 119 10.66 -34.10 -0.26
C LYS A 119 12.16 -33.77 -0.20
N ASN A 120 12.64 -32.86 -1.04
CA ASN A 120 14.04 -32.40 -1.11
C ASN A 120 14.13 -30.97 -1.67
N ASP A 121 15.31 -30.37 -1.71
CA ASP A 121 15.56 -29.01 -2.21
C ASP A 121 16.32 -28.96 -3.55
N TYR A 122 16.26 -30.05 -4.34
CA TYR A 122 16.99 -30.21 -5.61
C TYR A 122 16.32 -29.50 -6.79
N MET A 123 16.12 -28.17 -6.69
CA MET A 123 15.34 -27.39 -7.65
C MET A 123 16.05 -27.19 -8.99
N ILE A 124 17.20 -26.48 -8.99
CA ILE A 124 17.94 -26.11 -10.20
C ILE A 124 19.41 -26.46 -10.01
N LEU A 125 19.98 -27.23 -10.94
CA LEU A 125 21.42 -27.49 -11.03
C LEU A 125 21.87 -27.19 -12.46
N SER A 126 22.71 -26.19 -12.64
CA SER A 126 23.08 -25.75 -13.98
C SER A 126 24.52 -25.27 -14.00
N ASP A 127 25.44 -26.07 -14.55
CA ASP A 127 26.85 -25.73 -14.66
C ASP A 127 27.24 -25.40 -16.11
N SER A 128 28.52 -25.39 -16.45
CA SER A 128 28.97 -25.13 -17.83
C SER A 128 28.60 -26.24 -18.83
N GLY A 129 28.30 -27.44 -18.34
CA GLY A 129 28.04 -28.64 -19.14
C GLY A 129 26.55 -28.96 -19.33
N PHE A 130 25.66 -28.50 -18.46
CA PHE A 130 24.23 -28.81 -18.57
C PHE A 130 23.32 -27.87 -17.75
N ILE A 131 22.02 -27.96 -18.03
CA ILE A 131 20.92 -27.48 -17.18
C ILE A 131 20.11 -28.68 -16.69
N ALA A 132 19.82 -28.75 -15.40
CA ALA A 132 18.96 -29.76 -14.79
C ALA A 132 17.95 -29.14 -13.83
N ILE A 133 16.70 -29.58 -13.92
CA ILE A 133 15.57 -29.09 -13.11
C ILE A 133 14.86 -30.25 -12.44
N GLY A 134 14.82 -30.22 -11.11
CA GLY A 134 14.27 -31.28 -10.27
C GLY A 134 15.15 -32.52 -10.26
N GLY A 135 15.43 -33.09 -9.08
CA GLY A 135 16.34 -34.23 -8.96
C GLY A 135 15.97 -35.23 -7.86
N GLY A 136 16.82 -36.24 -7.73
CA GLY A 136 16.68 -37.31 -6.74
C GLY A 136 16.60 -38.68 -7.39
N GLU A 137 17.01 -39.71 -6.65
CA GLU A 137 17.00 -41.12 -7.10
C GLU A 137 17.76 -41.38 -8.42
N GLY A 138 18.75 -40.54 -8.74
CA GLY A 138 19.66 -40.74 -9.88
C GLY A 138 19.17 -40.17 -11.21
N GLY A 139 18.04 -39.45 -11.24
CA GLY A 139 17.50 -38.81 -12.43
C GLY A 139 17.13 -37.34 -12.22
N PHE A 140 16.84 -36.65 -13.33
CA PHE A 140 16.29 -35.29 -13.31
C PHE A 140 14.92 -35.23 -13.98
N GLY A 141 14.08 -34.32 -13.49
CA GLY A 141 12.78 -34.05 -14.10
C GLY A 141 12.93 -33.51 -15.53
N LEU A 142 13.92 -32.65 -15.73
CA LEU A 142 14.37 -32.15 -17.03
C LEU A 142 15.90 -31.98 -17.01
N TRP A 143 16.59 -32.46 -18.03
CA TRP A 143 18.03 -32.25 -18.24
C TRP A 143 18.31 -31.86 -19.68
N ILE A 144 19.21 -30.91 -19.92
CA ILE A 144 19.59 -30.40 -21.24
C ILE A 144 21.12 -30.21 -21.29
N ASN A 145 21.76 -30.63 -22.37
CA ASN A 145 23.21 -30.53 -22.55
C ASN A 145 23.68 -29.08 -22.82
N SER A 146 25.01 -28.88 -22.81
CA SER A 146 25.64 -27.56 -23.06
C SER A 146 25.43 -26.98 -24.45
N GLU A 147 25.13 -27.83 -25.43
CA GLU A 147 24.83 -27.43 -26.81
C GLU A 147 23.35 -27.07 -26.98
N LEU A 148 22.50 -27.33 -25.98
CA LEU A 148 21.05 -27.08 -26.04
C LEU A 148 20.32 -27.84 -27.16
N GLU A 149 20.93 -28.91 -27.68
CA GLU A 149 20.37 -29.73 -28.77
C GLU A 149 19.77 -31.05 -28.25
N LYS A 150 20.19 -31.52 -27.07
CA LYS A 150 19.77 -32.82 -26.54
C LYS A 150 19.41 -32.72 -25.07
N GLY A 151 18.36 -33.45 -24.70
CA GLY A 151 17.94 -33.54 -23.32
C GLY A 151 17.25 -34.86 -23.00
N TYR A 152 16.91 -35.01 -21.73
CA TYR A 152 16.07 -36.10 -21.27
C TYR A 152 15.12 -35.63 -20.16
N SER A 153 14.03 -36.37 -19.98
CA SER A 153 13.08 -36.17 -18.89
C SER A 153 12.75 -37.50 -18.22
N GLN A 154 12.77 -37.50 -16.89
CA GLN A 154 12.39 -38.62 -16.05
C GLN A 154 11.44 -38.16 -14.94
N SER A 155 10.85 -39.12 -14.23
CA SER A 155 10.19 -38.79 -12.96
C SER A 155 11.26 -38.50 -11.92
N CYS A 156 11.05 -37.50 -11.07
CA CYS A 156 11.94 -37.23 -9.95
C CYS A 156 11.17 -36.94 -8.64
N PRO A 157 11.74 -37.25 -7.46
CA PRO A 157 11.10 -36.99 -6.18
C PRO A 157 10.81 -35.51 -5.91
N THR A 158 11.56 -34.57 -6.49
CA THR A 158 11.37 -33.13 -6.27
C THR A 158 9.98 -32.67 -6.69
N PHE A 159 9.46 -33.15 -7.83
CA PHE A 159 8.19 -32.70 -8.40
C PHE A 159 7.14 -33.81 -8.53
N ASP A 160 7.53 -35.08 -8.33
CA ASP A 160 6.69 -36.26 -8.59
C ASP A 160 6.05 -36.19 -9.98
N ASN A 161 6.81 -35.67 -10.94
CA ASN A 161 6.37 -35.48 -12.30
C ASN A 161 6.39 -36.82 -13.05
N GLU A 162 5.53 -36.94 -14.04
CA GLU A 162 5.75 -37.91 -15.12
C GLU A 162 6.78 -37.37 -16.11
N ARG A 163 7.21 -38.20 -17.06
CA ARG A 163 8.05 -37.74 -18.17
C ARG A 163 7.32 -36.61 -18.93
N LEU A 164 8.07 -35.55 -19.21
CA LEU A 164 7.55 -34.39 -19.92
C LEU A 164 7.32 -34.68 -21.41
N THR A 165 8.04 -35.65 -21.97
CA THR A 165 7.91 -36.14 -23.34
C THR A 165 7.59 -37.65 -23.37
N PRO A 166 7.05 -38.19 -24.49
CA PRO A 166 6.77 -39.63 -24.60
C PRO A 166 8.02 -40.53 -24.52
N LYS A 167 9.14 -40.06 -25.08
CA LYS A 167 10.45 -40.72 -25.04
C LYS A 167 11.23 -40.25 -23.82
N SER A 168 12.19 -41.03 -23.33
CA SER A 168 13.05 -40.57 -22.22
C SER A 168 14.01 -39.48 -22.67
N GLU A 169 14.57 -39.61 -23.87
CA GLU A 169 15.47 -38.66 -24.51
C GLU A 169 14.73 -37.89 -25.60
N PHE A 170 15.12 -36.65 -25.83
CA PHE A 170 14.55 -35.79 -26.86
C PHE A 170 15.64 -34.94 -27.55
N GLU A 171 15.39 -34.62 -28.81
CA GLU A 171 16.14 -33.61 -29.56
C GLU A 171 15.44 -32.28 -29.37
N CYS A 172 16.16 -31.28 -28.86
CA CYS A 172 15.68 -29.94 -28.60
C CYS A 172 15.78 -29.12 -29.89
N VAL A 173 14.64 -28.81 -30.49
CA VAL A 173 14.55 -28.02 -31.73
C VAL A 173 14.49 -26.53 -31.40
N GLU A 174 13.66 -26.17 -30.42
CA GLU A 174 13.57 -24.80 -29.93
C GLU A 174 13.67 -24.73 -28.41
N LEU A 175 14.29 -23.66 -27.91
CA LEU A 175 14.34 -23.34 -26.50
C LEU A 175 14.23 -21.84 -26.32
N GLU A 176 13.32 -21.40 -25.45
CA GLU A 176 13.17 -20.01 -25.04
C GLU A 176 13.32 -19.86 -23.52
N LEU A 177 13.91 -18.75 -23.09
CA LEU A 177 13.94 -18.33 -21.70
C LEU A 177 13.27 -16.97 -21.55
N TRP A 178 12.20 -16.91 -20.78
CA TRP A 178 11.39 -15.71 -20.58
C TRP A 178 11.56 -15.18 -19.16
N GLY A 179 11.94 -13.92 -19.00
CA GLY A 179 12.01 -13.24 -17.71
C GLY A 179 10.72 -12.49 -17.40
N PHE A 180 10.44 -12.30 -16.11
CA PHE A 180 9.32 -11.44 -15.68
C PHE A 180 9.81 -10.02 -15.41
N GLN A 181 9.12 -9.05 -16.01
CA GLN A 181 9.35 -7.64 -15.71
C GLN A 181 8.63 -7.29 -14.40
N ILE A 182 9.29 -7.53 -13.26
CA ILE A 182 8.73 -7.21 -11.94
C ILE A 182 8.58 -5.69 -11.83
N LEU A 183 7.58 -5.21 -11.09
CA LEU A 183 7.32 -3.81 -10.71
C LEU A 183 8.55 -2.95 -10.26
N ARG A 184 9.72 -3.57 -10.05
CA ARG A 184 11.02 -2.91 -9.98
C ARG A 184 11.28 -2.00 -11.19
N ASP A 185 10.80 -2.39 -12.37
CA ASP A 185 11.03 -1.67 -13.63
C ASP A 185 10.38 -0.29 -13.69
N GLN A 186 9.31 -0.03 -12.93
CA GLN A 186 8.74 1.32 -12.85
C GLN A 186 9.65 2.28 -12.08
N VAL A 187 10.20 1.83 -10.95
CA VAL A 187 11.15 2.62 -10.17
C VAL A 187 12.46 2.78 -10.96
N SER A 188 12.94 1.70 -11.59
CA SER A 188 14.14 1.75 -12.43
C SER A 188 13.97 2.62 -13.67
N LYS A 189 12.77 2.69 -14.27
CA LYS A 189 12.49 3.61 -15.37
C LYS A 189 12.58 5.07 -14.92
N GLU A 190 12.07 5.37 -13.73
CA GLU A 190 12.02 6.73 -13.19
C GLU A 190 13.39 7.20 -12.65
N LEU A 191 14.04 6.37 -11.83
CA LEU A 191 15.29 6.72 -11.14
C LEU A 191 16.54 6.13 -11.79
N GLY A 192 16.42 5.40 -12.90
CA GLY A 192 17.51 4.52 -13.33
C GLY A 192 17.82 3.49 -12.24
N ASN A 193 19.07 3.06 -12.14
CA ASN A 193 19.45 2.00 -11.20
C ASN A 193 19.99 2.49 -9.85
N SER A 194 19.94 3.79 -9.53
CA SER A 194 20.53 4.36 -8.30
C SER A 194 19.65 5.38 -7.59
N VAL A 195 19.60 5.30 -6.26
CA VAL A 195 18.98 6.30 -5.37
C VAL A 195 19.69 6.37 -4.03
N THR A 196 19.78 7.57 -3.46
CA THR A 196 20.22 7.80 -2.08
C THR A 196 19.03 8.28 -1.26
N ILE A 197 18.63 7.51 -0.24
CA ILE A 197 17.52 7.85 0.66
C ILE A 197 18.10 8.34 1.97
N VAL A 198 17.90 9.62 2.28
CA VAL A 198 18.33 10.25 3.51
C VAL A 198 17.15 10.28 4.49
N VAL A 199 17.27 9.56 5.60
CA VAL A 199 16.25 9.56 6.68
C VAL A 199 16.67 10.54 7.74
N LEU A 200 16.15 11.77 7.68
CA LEU A 200 16.39 12.80 8.70
C LEU A 200 15.52 12.53 9.92
N GLY A 201 16.10 12.65 11.12
CA GLY A 201 15.43 12.16 12.33
C GLY A 201 15.51 10.65 12.48
N ALA A 202 16.56 10.01 11.94
CA ALA A 202 16.76 8.56 12.02
C ALA A 202 16.81 8.01 13.47
N SER A 203 17.09 8.87 14.45
CA SER A 203 17.05 8.55 15.87
C SER A 203 15.64 8.66 16.50
N GLY A 204 14.61 8.96 15.72
CA GLY A 204 13.23 9.14 16.17
C GLY A 204 12.41 7.85 16.23
N ASP A 205 11.24 7.96 16.85
CA ASP A 205 10.31 6.84 17.02
C ASP A 205 9.64 6.42 15.70
N LEU A 206 9.27 7.38 14.86
CA LEU A 206 8.70 7.13 13.53
C LEU A 206 9.68 6.34 12.66
N ALA A 207 10.95 6.75 12.65
CA ALA A 207 11.99 6.11 11.84
C ALA A 207 12.13 4.62 12.17
N LYS A 208 12.35 4.27 13.44
CA LYS A 208 12.58 2.87 13.86
C LYS A 208 11.32 2.00 13.77
N LYS A 209 10.13 2.57 14.02
CA LYS A 209 8.86 1.81 14.07
C LYS A 209 8.17 1.67 12.72
N LYS A 210 8.39 2.60 11.78
CA LYS A 210 7.67 2.68 10.50
C LYS A 210 8.59 2.84 9.29
N THR A 211 9.44 3.87 9.24
CA THR A 211 10.23 4.19 8.03
C THR A 211 11.23 3.09 7.65
N TYR A 212 12.07 2.63 8.58
CA TYR A 212 13.04 1.56 8.30
C TYR A 212 12.38 0.20 8.04
N PRO A 213 11.35 -0.23 8.82
CA PRO A 213 10.56 -1.41 8.47
C PRO A 213 9.98 -1.33 7.05
N ALA A 214 9.47 -0.17 6.64
CA ALA A 214 8.93 0.01 5.29
C ALA A 214 10.02 -0.07 4.21
N LEU A 215 11.16 0.60 4.40
CA LEU A 215 12.31 0.49 3.49
C LEU A 215 12.82 -0.95 3.38
N PHE A 216 12.85 -1.70 4.48
CA PHE A 216 13.19 -3.12 4.44
C PHE A 216 12.13 -3.94 3.70
N GLY A 217 10.84 -3.69 3.91
CA GLY A 217 9.76 -4.31 3.16
C GLY A 217 9.93 -4.13 1.65
N LEU A 218 10.22 -2.90 1.21
CA LEU A 218 10.50 -2.59 -0.20
C LEU A 218 11.78 -3.28 -0.71
N TYR A 219 12.85 -3.29 0.07
CA TYR A 219 14.09 -3.99 -0.28
C TYR A 219 13.85 -5.49 -0.46
N ARG A 220 13.21 -6.11 0.54
CA ARG A 220 12.94 -7.54 0.62
C ARG A 220 12.11 -8.06 -0.55
N ASN A 221 11.18 -7.23 -1.01
CA ASN A 221 10.30 -7.49 -2.14
C ASN A 221 10.89 -7.03 -3.49
N GLY A 222 12.12 -6.51 -3.52
CA GLY A 222 12.82 -6.12 -4.74
C GLY A 222 12.35 -4.81 -5.38
N PHE A 223 11.62 -3.97 -4.65
CA PHE A 223 11.11 -2.69 -5.15
C PHE A 223 12.13 -1.54 -5.10
N LEU A 224 13.24 -1.71 -4.38
CA LEU A 224 14.32 -0.71 -4.37
C LEU A 224 15.26 -0.92 -5.58
N PRO A 225 15.78 0.19 -6.18
CA PRO A 225 16.85 0.12 -7.17
C PRO A 225 18.06 -0.65 -6.64
N GLU A 226 18.80 -1.29 -7.54
CA GLU A 226 19.96 -2.09 -7.15
C GLU A 226 21.03 -1.28 -6.43
N LYS A 227 21.37 -0.10 -6.96
CA LYS A 227 22.38 0.79 -6.37
C LYS A 227 21.72 1.74 -5.36
N THR A 228 20.94 1.22 -4.41
CA THR A 228 20.33 2.02 -3.34
C THR A 228 21.30 2.20 -2.16
N LYS A 229 21.38 3.41 -1.59
CA LYS A 229 21.98 3.66 -0.27
C LYS A 229 20.97 4.35 0.64
N ILE A 230 20.93 3.94 1.90
CA ILE A 230 20.13 4.60 2.94
C ILE A 230 21.08 5.27 3.93
N ILE A 231 20.88 6.56 4.20
CA ILE A 231 21.70 7.34 5.13
C ILE A 231 20.80 7.91 6.22
N GLY A 232 20.93 7.42 7.45
CA GLY A 232 20.31 8.03 8.61
C GLY A 232 21.03 9.31 9.03
N TYR A 233 20.28 10.35 9.38
CA TYR A 233 20.82 11.62 9.85
C TYR A 233 20.10 12.10 11.11
N ALA A 234 20.83 12.37 12.20
CA ALA A 234 20.29 13.02 13.38
C ALA A 234 21.36 13.64 14.31
N ARG A 235 20.92 14.46 15.26
CA ARG A 235 21.79 15.09 16.28
C ARG A 235 22.49 14.09 17.20
N THR A 236 21.85 12.95 17.46
CA THR A 236 22.35 11.92 18.38
C THR A 236 23.65 11.34 17.86
N LYS A 237 24.73 11.39 18.63
CA LYS A 237 25.96 10.64 18.32
C LYS A 237 25.73 9.19 18.73
N MET A 238 25.91 8.25 17.81
CA MET A 238 25.81 6.82 18.08
C MET A 238 26.81 6.05 17.20
N SER A 239 27.23 4.88 17.66
CA SER A 239 28.07 3.97 16.87
C SER A 239 27.29 3.39 15.68
N HIS A 240 27.99 2.77 14.74
CA HIS A 240 27.31 2.08 13.64
C HIS A 240 26.50 0.89 14.17
N GLU A 241 27.03 0.16 15.14
CA GLU A 241 26.39 -0.98 15.79
C GLU A 241 25.08 -0.58 16.48
N ASP A 242 25.10 0.51 17.25
CA ASP A 242 23.91 1.04 17.94
C ASP A 242 22.84 1.48 16.92
N TYR A 243 23.27 2.14 15.83
CA TYR A 243 22.38 2.55 14.76
C TYR A 243 21.71 1.34 14.10
N ILE A 244 22.49 0.31 13.74
CA ILE A 244 21.97 -0.91 13.12
C ILE A 244 20.97 -1.60 14.05
N GLN A 245 21.33 -1.83 15.32
CA GLN A 245 20.43 -2.45 16.29
C GLN A 245 19.11 -1.68 16.37
N ARG A 246 19.19 -0.35 16.36
CA ARG A 246 18.03 0.52 16.48
C ARG A 246 17.09 0.43 15.29
N ILE A 247 17.61 0.42 14.07
CA ILE A 247 16.77 0.39 12.85
C ILE A 247 16.19 -0.99 12.59
N THR A 248 16.79 -2.07 13.12
CA THR A 248 16.32 -3.45 12.90
C THR A 248 15.41 -3.99 13.99
N GLN A 249 15.33 -3.38 15.18
CA GLN A 249 14.61 -3.95 16.33
C GLN A 249 13.09 -4.16 16.11
N TYR A 250 12.46 -3.41 15.19
CA TYR A 250 11.03 -3.55 14.85
C TYR A 250 10.81 -4.28 13.52
N ILE A 251 11.88 -4.74 12.87
CA ILE A 251 11.79 -5.53 11.66
C ILE A 251 11.51 -6.98 12.05
N LYS A 252 10.40 -7.53 11.56
CA LYS A 252 10.10 -8.96 11.72
C LYS A 252 11.07 -9.75 10.82
N VAL A 253 11.95 -10.53 11.44
CA VAL A 253 12.97 -11.31 10.72
C VAL A 253 12.31 -12.53 10.09
N GLN A 254 12.03 -12.43 8.79
CA GLN A 254 11.58 -13.54 7.94
C GLN A 254 12.71 -14.03 7.02
N ASP A 255 13.59 -13.11 6.59
CA ASP A 255 14.69 -13.37 5.66
C ASP A 255 16.01 -12.84 6.25
N PRO A 256 16.74 -13.63 7.05
CA PRO A 256 17.96 -13.17 7.73
C PRO A 256 19.05 -12.66 6.77
N GLU A 257 19.26 -13.32 5.64
CA GLU A 257 20.26 -12.92 4.65
C GLU A 257 19.96 -11.56 4.02
N LYS A 258 18.69 -11.32 3.67
CA LYS A 258 18.24 -10.02 3.16
C LYS A 258 18.37 -8.94 4.22
N LEU A 259 18.14 -9.26 5.48
CA LEU A 259 18.33 -8.31 6.58
C LEU A 259 19.80 -7.91 6.72
N GLU A 260 20.74 -8.86 6.63
CA GLU A 260 22.17 -8.54 6.65
C GLU A 260 22.60 -7.68 5.46
N ALA A 261 22.13 -7.98 4.25
CA ALA A 261 22.39 -7.15 3.08
C ALA A 261 21.79 -5.74 3.22
N PHE A 262 20.60 -5.63 3.83
CA PHE A 262 19.97 -4.35 4.13
C PHE A 262 20.77 -3.54 5.16
N LYS A 263 21.36 -4.17 6.19
CA LYS A 263 22.24 -3.47 7.13
C LYS A 263 23.44 -2.84 6.42
N GLN A 264 24.07 -3.57 5.51
CA GLN A 264 25.24 -3.10 4.75
C GLN A 264 24.93 -1.90 3.84
N MET A 265 23.71 -1.82 3.30
CA MET A 265 23.30 -0.69 2.47
C MET A 265 22.93 0.56 3.28
N THR A 266 22.90 0.47 4.61
CA THR A 266 22.61 1.60 5.49
C THR A 266 23.87 2.21 6.10
N SER A 267 23.83 3.51 6.39
CA SER A 267 24.89 4.21 7.12
C SER A 267 24.31 5.38 7.92
N TYR A 268 25.11 5.97 8.80
CA TYR A 268 24.66 7.02 9.69
C TYR A 268 25.61 8.22 9.71
N VAL A 269 25.05 9.42 9.71
CA VAL A 269 25.78 10.68 9.88
C VAL A 269 25.15 11.45 11.04
N SER A 270 25.98 11.86 12.01
CA SER A 270 25.54 12.78 13.06
C SER A 270 25.84 14.23 12.71
N GLY A 271 24.87 15.11 12.96
CA GLY A 271 24.95 16.54 12.67
C GLY A 271 23.73 17.32 13.19
N GLN A 272 23.88 18.64 13.33
CA GLN A 272 22.79 19.54 13.73
C GLN A 272 21.82 19.84 12.57
N TYR A 273 20.62 20.33 12.88
CA TYR A 273 19.58 20.60 11.88
C TYR A 273 19.60 22.03 11.34
N ASP A 274 20.47 22.88 11.89
CA ASP A 274 20.55 24.32 11.68
C ASP A 274 21.98 24.81 11.36
N GLU A 275 22.94 23.89 11.19
CA GLU A 275 24.34 24.22 10.90
C GLU A 275 24.75 23.78 9.49
N ASP A 276 25.21 24.71 8.65
CA ASP A 276 25.67 24.40 7.29
C ASP A 276 26.82 23.38 7.27
N ALA A 277 27.77 23.47 8.20
CA ALA A 277 28.88 22.51 8.31
C ALA A 277 28.40 21.05 8.52
N SER A 278 27.29 20.88 9.25
CA SER A 278 26.68 19.56 9.47
C SER A 278 26.05 19.01 8.18
N PHE A 279 25.41 19.87 7.38
CA PHE A 279 24.86 19.48 6.08
C PHE A 279 25.95 19.25 5.01
N GLN A 280 27.06 19.98 5.05
CA GLN A 280 28.21 19.76 4.18
C GLN A 280 28.81 18.37 4.41
N LYS A 281 29.00 17.99 5.69
CA LYS A 281 29.41 16.63 6.07
C LYS A 281 28.43 15.55 5.58
N LEU A 282 27.13 15.82 5.63
CA LEU A 282 26.12 14.92 5.06
C LEU A 282 26.28 14.80 3.53
N ASN A 283 26.49 15.91 2.82
CA ASN A 283 26.70 15.89 1.37
C ASN A 283 27.97 15.12 0.99
N GLU A 284 29.07 15.29 1.72
CA GLU A 284 30.30 14.50 1.51
C GLU A 284 30.04 12.99 1.61
N ALA A 285 29.28 12.55 2.62
CA ALA A 285 28.92 11.15 2.78
C ALA A 285 28.01 10.63 1.64
N ILE A 286 27.08 11.46 1.17
CA ILE A 286 26.21 11.15 0.02
C ILE A 286 27.04 10.99 -1.25
N GLU A 287 27.90 11.97 -1.56
CA GLU A 287 28.73 11.96 -2.77
C GLU A 287 29.75 10.82 -2.78
N ALA A 288 30.35 10.53 -1.62
CA ALA A 288 31.22 9.37 -1.47
C ALA A 288 30.49 8.06 -1.81
N SER A 289 29.26 7.90 -1.31
CA SER A 289 28.44 6.72 -1.60
C SER A 289 27.98 6.66 -3.06
N GLU A 290 27.61 7.79 -3.65
CA GLU A 290 27.22 7.88 -5.07
C GLU A 290 28.39 7.48 -5.99
N LYS A 291 29.61 7.90 -5.65
CA LYS A 291 30.83 7.52 -6.35
C LYS A 291 31.16 6.04 -6.18
N GLU A 292 31.09 5.51 -4.96
CA GLU A 292 31.34 4.10 -4.65
C GLU A 292 30.43 3.17 -5.45
N ARG A 293 29.13 3.49 -5.49
CA ARG A 293 28.12 2.70 -6.21
C ARG A 293 28.09 2.95 -7.73
N LYS A 294 28.90 3.88 -8.24
CA LYS A 294 28.88 4.32 -9.64
C LYS A 294 27.46 4.73 -10.06
N ALA A 295 26.86 5.63 -9.29
CA ALA A 295 25.54 6.20 -9.60
C ALA A 295 25.62 7.02 -10.89
N GLU A 296 24.73 6.74 -11.84
CA GLU A 296 24.69 7.42 -13.14
C GLU A 296 23.98 8.78 -13.05
N LYS A 297 23.00 8.88 -12.14
CA LYS A 297 22.28 10.11 -11.79
C LYS A 297 22.22 10.24 -10.28
N LYS A 298 22.28 11.49 -9.78
CA LYS A 298 22.22 11.79 -8.35
C LYS A 298 20.77 11.93 -7.90
N ASN A 299 20.07 10.81 -7.76
CA ASN A 299 18.69 10.82 -7.26
C ASN A 299 18.67 10.75 -5.74
N ARG A 300 18.11 11.77 -5.10
CA ARG A 300 18.12 11.95 -3.65
C ARG A 300 16.71 12.09 -3.11
N VAL A 301 16.35 11.24 -2.14
CA VAL A 301 15.09 11.34 -1.38
C VAL A 301 15.42 11.77 0.04
N TYR A 302 14.82 12.86 0.51
CA TYR A 302 14.99 13.40 1.85
C TYR A 302 13.72 13.15 2.65
N TYR A 303 13.75 12.15 3.53
CA TYR A 303 12.62 11.79 4.39
C TYR A 303 12.72 12.54 5.72
N MET A 304 11.86 13.52 5.94
CA MET A 304 11.82 14.31 7.18
C MET A 304 10.97 13.62 8.26
N ALA A 305 11.55 12.63 8.95
CA ALA A 305 10.97 12.05 10.16
C ALA A 305 11.28 12.93 11.39
N LEU A 306 10.92 14.21 11.30
CA LEU A 306 11.31 15.28 12.20
C LEU A 306 10.08 15.99 12.81
N PRO A 307 10.24 16.67 13.96
CA PRO A 307 9.19 17.57 14.44
C PRO A 307 9.05 18.80 13.52
N PRO A 308 7.86 19.42 13.44
CA PRO A 308 7.58 20.54 12.54
C PRO A 308 8.51 21.75 12.72
N SER A 309 8.94 22.00 13.96
CA SER A 309 9.78 23.15 14.31
C SER A 309 11.12 23.19 13.59
N VAL A 310 11.58 22.07 13.03
CA VAL A 310 12.84 21.99 12.28
C VAL A 310 12.66 21.76 10.78
N PHE A 311 11.43 21.67 10.25
CA PHE A 311 11.21 21.46 8.81
C PHE A 311 11.85 22.54 7.95
N ILE A 312 11.60 23.83 8.27
CA ILE A 312 12.13 24.94 7.49
C ILE A 312 13.67 25.03 7.59
N PRO A 313 14.31 25.05 8.79
CA PRO A 313 15.77 25.05 8.89
C PRO A 313 16.44 23.91 8.11
N VAL A 314 15.86 22.70 8.18
CA VAL A 314 16.39 21.53 7.48
C VAL A 314 16.21 21.66 5.97
N ALA A 315 15.03 22.08 5.49
CA ALA A 315 14.79 22.30 4.06
C ALA A 315 15.79 23.33 3.49
N GLN A 316 16.04 24.41 4.24
CA GLN A 316 17.01 25.44 3.86
C GLN A 316 18.45 24.88 3.82
N GLY A 317 18.86 24.13 4.85
CA GLY A 317 20.18 23.49 4.91
C GLY A 317 20.41 22.47 3.79
N LEU A 318 19.39 21.65 3.50
CA LEU A 318 19.39 20.74 2.35
C LEU A 318 19.50 21.50 1.04
N LYS A 319 18.70 22.55 0.84
CA LYS A 319 18.69 23.34 -0.41
C LYS A 319 20.05 23.99 -0.69
N ARG A 320 20.71 24.53 0.35
CA ARG A 320 22.01 25.20 0.21
C ARG A 320 23.18 24.24 0.01
N ASN A 321 23.21 23.11 0.73
CA ASN A 321 24.42 22.31 0.87
C ASN A 321 24.33 20.89 0.27
N VAL A 322 23.12 20.37 0.02
CA VAL A 322 22.89 18.94 -0.32
C VAL A 322 22.05 18.77 -1.59
N TYR A 323 21.35 19.79 -2.05
CA TYR A 323 20.55 19.74 -3.27
C TYR A 323 21.45 19.52 -4.51
N THR A 324 21.01 18.68 -5.44
CA THR A 324 21.80 18.37 -6.65
C THR A 324 21.07 18.77 -7.94
N PRO A 325 21.74 19.43 -8.90
CA PRO A 325 21.16 19.68 -10.22
C PRO A 325 21.35 18.51 -11.21
N GLU A 326 22.13 17.48 -10.84
CA GLU A 326 22.52 16.36 -11.73
C GLU A 326 21.60 15.13 -11.61
N GLY A 327 20.37 15.31 -11.10
CA GLY A 327 19.41 14.24 -10.87
C GLY A 327 18.09 14.78 -10.30
N SER A 328 17.34 13.92 -9.62
CA SER A 328 16.08 14.31 -8.95
C SER A 328 16.26 14.54 -7.45
N ASN A 329 15.53 15.52 -6.90
CA ASN A 329 15.42 15.74 -5.45
C ASN A 329 13.97 15.53 -5.04
N ARG A 330 13.72 14.77 -3.98
CA ARG A 330 12.36 14.54 -3.46
C ARG A 330 12.35 14.75 -1.95
N LEU A 331 11.51 15.66 -1.47
CA LEU A 331 11.36 16.04 -0.07
C LEU A 331 10.07 15.42 0.48
N VAL A 332 10.20 14.43 1.36
CA VAL A 332 9.05 13.80 2.04
C VAL A 332 8.85 14.46 3.39
N VAL A 333 7.68 15.04 3.61
CA VAL A 333 7.34 15.82 4.82
C VAL A 333 6.18 15.15 5.55
N GLU A 334 6.34 14.97 6.86
CA GLU A 334 5.32 14.40 7.74
C GLU A 334 4.39 15.47 8.32
N LYS A 335 3.19 15.04 8.74
CA LYS A 335 2.28 15.89 9.51
C LYS A 335 2.87 16.22 10.89
N PRO A 336 2.46 17.34 11.54
CA PRO A 336 1.46 18.32 11.12
C PRO A 336 1.95 19.37 10.12
N PHE A 337 1.06 19.80 9.22
CA PHE A 337 1.32 20.84 8.21
C PHE A 337 0.66 22.17 8.60
N GLY A 338 1.10 22.73 9.73
CA GLY A 338 0.42 23.85 10.40
C GLY A 338 -0.67 23.37 11.37
N MET A 339 -1.33 24.34 12.02
CA MET A 339 -2.42 24.11 12.98
C MET A 339 -3.72 24.84 12.57
N ASP A 340 -3.63 25.69 11.57
CA ASP A 340 -4.70 26.53 11.01
C ASP A 340 -4.30 26.96 9.58
N SER A 341 -5.13 27.77 8.93
CA SER A 341 -4.90 28.23 7.56
C SER A 341 -3.63 29.07 7.49
N GLU A 342 -3.42 29.98 8.44
CA GLU A 342 -2.33 30.94 8.46
C GLU A 342 -0.95 30.29 8.64
N SER A 343 -0.84 29.38 9.62
CA SER A 343 0.39 28.63 9.89
C SER A 343 0.70 27.60 8.81
N SER A 344 -0.33 27.01 8.19
CA SER A 344 -0.16 26.11 7.05
C SER A 344 0.33 26.86 5.81
N ASP A 345 -0.29 28.00 5.49
CA ASP A 345 0.11 28.88 4.38
C ASP A 345 1.55 29.39 4.56
N HIS A 346 1.96 29.69 5.80
CA HIS A 346 3.34 30.04 6.11
C HIS A 346 4.30 28.88 5.80
N LEU A 347 4.01 27.68 6.29
CA LEU A 347 4.83 26.50 6.01
C LEU A 347 4.91 26.19 4.50
N GLY A 348 3.78 26.27 3.79
CA GLY A 348 3.69 26.05 2.34
C GLY A 348 4.54 27.04 1.57
N ARG A 349 4.49 28.34 1.89
CA ARG A 349 5.32 29.37 1.25
C ARG A 349 6.82 29.16 1.49
N GLU A 350 7.21 28.87 2.72
CA GLU A 350 8.64 28.67 3.06
C GLU A 350 9.22 27.43 2.38
N LEU A 351 8.46 26.32 2.31
CA LEU A 351 8.89 25.12 1.59
C LEU A 351 8.88 25.33 0.07
N GLY A 352 7.83 25.98 -0.47
CA GLY A 352 7.68 26.28 -1.89
C GLY A 352 8.72 27.24 -2.45
N ALA A 353 9.34 28.06 -1.60
CA ALA A 353 10.48 28.89 -1.97
C ALA A 353 11.79 28.08 -2.18
N LEU A 354 11.85 26.84 -1.69
CA LEU A 354 13.05 26.00 -1.68
C LEU A 354 12.93 24.80 -2.61
N PHE A 355 11.76 24.16 -2.65
CA PHE A 355 11.44 22.99 -3.45
C PHE A 355 10.18 23.25 -4.27
N THR A 356 10.18 22.78 -5.52
CA THR A 356 8.97 22.86 -6.36
C THR A 356 7.91 21.88 -5.86
N GLU A 357 6.65 22.10 -6.21
CA GLU A 357 5.55 21.23 -5.75
C GLU A 357 5.72 19.76 -6.18
N ASN A 358 6.33 19.51 -7.35
CA ASN A 358 6.66 18.16 -7.83
C ASN A 358 7.84 17.51 -7.06
N GLU A 359 8.61 18.28 -6.32
CA GLU A 359 9.66 17.75 -5.45
C GLU A 359 9.12 17.49 -4.03
N ILE A 360 7.94 18.00 -3.64
CA ILE A 360 7.40 17.90 -2.28
C ILE A 360 6.35 16.78 -2.19
N TYR A 361 6.51 15.93 -1.18
CA TYR A 361 5.64 14.80 -0.88
C TYR A 361 5.12 14.92 0.55
N ARG A 362 3.95 15.52 0.73
CA ARG A 362 3.29 15.67 2.04
C ARG A 362 2.54 14.39 2.39
N ILE A 363 3.01 13.68 3.41
CA ILE A 363 2.45 12.40 3.85
C ILE A 363 1.13 12.61 4.58
N ASP A 364 0.08 12.01 4.04
CA ASP A 364 -1.03 11.49 4.83
C ASP A 364 -1.03 9.96 4.69
N HIS A 365 -0.61 9.25 5.74
CA HIS A 365 -0.49 7.81 5.70
C HIS A 365 -1.81 7.06 5.47
N TYR A 366 -2.98 7.70 5.58
CA TYR A 366 -4.25 7.07 5.20
C TYR A 366 -4.36 6.85 3.70
N LEU A 367 -3.79 7.74 2.89
CA LEU A 367 -3.75 7.61 1.43
C LEU A 367 -2.92 6.39 0.98
N GLY A 368 -2.01 5.90 1.83
CA GLY A 368 -1.26 4.68 1.60
C GLY A 368 -2.00 3.38 1.96
N LYS A 369 -3.17 3.45 2.59
CA LYS A 369 -3.92 2.25 3.01
C LYS A 369 -4.64 1.61 1.83
N GLU A 370 -4.57 0.29 1.75
CA GLU A 370 -5.13 -0.53 0.68
C GLU A 370 -6.59 -0.16 0.35
N MET A 371 -7.45 -0.11 1.37
CA MET A 371 -8.88 0.17 1.17
C MET A 371 -9.18 1.61 0.80
N VAL A 372 -8.29 2.56 1.13
CA VAL A 372 -8.41 3.96 0.69
C VAL A 372 -8.07 4.05 -0.79
N LYS A 373 -6.97 3.41 -1.22
CA LYS A 373 -6.60 3.31 -2.65
C LYS A 373 -7.69 2.60 -3.47
N ASN A 374 -8.36 1.61 -2.89
CA ASN A 374 -9.42 0.86 -3.56
C ASN A 374 -10.70 1.67 -3.83
N ILE A 375 -10.90 2.82 -3.18
CA ILE A 375 -12.08 3.69 -3.41
C ILE A 375 -12.19 4.06 -4.89
N MET A 376 -11.07 4.41 -5.53
CA MET A 376 -11.04 4.76 -6.97
C MET A 376 -11.53 3.61 -7.85
N ASN A 377 -11.08 2.39 -7.56
CA ASN A 377 -11.48 1.19 -8.30
C ASN A 377 -12.97 0.88 -8.08
N LEU A 378 -13.45 0.92 -6.83
CA LEU A 378 -14.85 0.69 -6.51
C LEU A 378 -15.76 1.66 -7.28
N ARG A 379 -15.42 2.95 -7.32
CA ARG A 379 -16.23 4.00 -7.95
C ARG A 379 -16.18 3.96 -9.47
N PHE A 380 -15.00 3.83 -10.05
CA PHE A 380 -14.81 4.14 -11.47
C PHE A 380 -14.63 2.92 -12.36
N ALA A 381 -14.34 1.74 -11.81
CA ALA A 381 -14.24 0.49 -12.56
C ALA A 381 -15.51 -0.37 -12.52
N ASN A 382 -16.55 0.05 -11.78
CA ASN A 382 -17.78 -0.73 -11.59
C ASN A 382 -19.01 0.09 -12.02
N VAL A 383 -19.74 -0.37 -13.03
CA VAL A 383 -20.95 0.30 -13.56
C VAL A 383 -22.01 0.46 -12.47
N LEU A 384 -22.32 -0.61 -11.74
CA LEU A 384 -23.34 -0.61 -10.69
C LEU A 384 -23.05 0.45 -9.61
N LEU A 385 -21.84 0.42 -9.05
CA LEU A 385 -21.45 1.36 -8.00
C LEU A 385 -21.35 2.79 -8.55
N GLY A 386 -20.81 2.97 -9.77
CA GLY A 386 -20.69 4.27 -10.41
C GLY A 386 -22.03 4.99 -10.59
N HIS A 387 -23.09 4.27 -10.96
CA HIS A 387 -24.44 4.84 -11.09
C HIS A 387 -25.08 5.17 -9.73
N ALA A 388 -24.86 4.34 -8.72
CA ALA A 388 -25.43 4.53 -7.39
C ALA A 388 -24.72 5.64 -6.56
N TRP A 389 -23.62 6.21 -7.06
CA TRP A 389 -22.75 7.13 -6.32
C TRP A 389 -23.14 8.62 -6.45
N SER A 390 -24.38 8.97 -6.11
CA SER A 390 -24.88 10.34 -6.16
C SER A 390 -26.03 10.58 -5.19
N ARG A 391 -26.39 11.85 -4.95
CA ARG A 391 -27.53 12.27 -4.12
C ARG A 391 -28.87 11.63 -4.48
N THR A 392 -29.02 11.16 -5.72
CA THR A 392 -30.24 10.46 -6.18
C THR A 392 -30.44 9.15 -5.43
N TYR A 393 -29.36 8.48 -5.03
CA TYR A 393 -29.42 7.17 -4.38
C TYR A 393 -28.84 7.19 -2.97
N VAL A 394 -27.81 7.99 -2.72
CA VAL A 394 -27.15 8.12 -1.41
C VAL A 394 -27.88 9.17 -0.58
N ASP A 395 -28.28 8.79 0.63
CA ASP A 395 -28.91 9.68 1.60
C ASP A 395 -27.89 10.37 2.50
N ASN A 396 -26.91 9.62 3.02
CA ASN A 396 -25.81 10.17 3.82
C ASN A 396 -24.53 9.35 3.66
N VAL A 397 -23.40 10.00 3.92
CA VAL A 397 -22.08 9.38 3.96
C VAL A 397 -21.49 9.55 5.35
N GLN A 398 -20.94 8.47 5.91
CA GLN A 398 -20.26 8.48 7.20
C GLN A 398 -18.82 8.01 7.03
N ILE A 399 -17.90 8.75 7.64
CA ILE A 399 -16.49 8.36 7.73
C ILE A 399 -16.16 8.34 9.21
N THR A 400 -15.81 7.15 9.71
CA THR A 400 -15.66 6.90 11.14
C THR A 400 -14.24 6.46 11.44
N PHE A 401 -13.63 7.07 12.45
CA PHE A 401 -12.37 6.66 13.06
C PHE A 401 -12.57 6.48 14.56
N LYS A 402 -12.11 5.35 15.09
CA LYS A 402 -12.24 5.00 16.51
C LYS A 402 -10.99 4.33 16.99
N GLU A 403 -10.50 4.77 18.14
CA GLU A 403 -9.43 4.12 18.88
C GLU A 403 -9.94 3.69 20.26
N PRO A 404 -9.63 2.46 20.69
CA PRO A 404 -10.06 1.95 21.99
C PRO A 404 -9.14 2.39 23.14
N PHE A 405 -8.04 3.06 22.82
CA PHE A 405 -7.06 3.57 23.77
C PHE A 405 -7.12 5.10 23.86
N GLY A 406 -6.63 5.66 24.97
CA GLY A 406 -6.66 7.10 25.25
C GLY A 406 -5.47 7.84 24.62
N THR A 407 -4.97 8.87 25.30
CA THR A 407 -3.73 9.56 24.90
C THR A 407 -2.45 8.83 25.31
N GLU A 408 -2.54 7.78 26.14
CA GLU A 408 -1.44 6.88 26.50
C GLU A 408 -0.16 7.62 26.94
N GLY A 409 -0.29 8.61 27.83
CA GLY A 409 0.84 9.41 28.34
C GLY A 409 1.39 10.43 27.33
N ARG A 410 0.66 10.71 26.26
CA ARG A 410 0.94 11.79 25.30
C ARG A 410 -0.10 12.89 25.35
N GLY A 411 -0.86 12.99 26.44
CA GLY A 411 -1.91 13.99 26.65
C GLY A 411 -1.42 15.42 26.39
N GLY A 412 -0.26 15.79 26.92
CA GLY A 412 0.31 17.13 26.75
C GLY A 412 0.67 17.49 25.30
N TYR A 413 1.06 16.52 24.47
CA TYR A 413 1.25 16.76 23.03
C TYR A 413 -0.10 16.83 22.31
N PHE A 414 -1.04 15.94 22.65
CA PHE A 414 -2.36 15.91 22.02
C PHE A 414 -3.18 17.17 22.34
N ASP A 415 -2.99 17.77 23.52
CA ASP A 415 -3.66 18.99 23.99
C ASP A 415 -3.44 20.20 23.07
N GLU A 416 -2.31 20.25 22.37
CA GLU A 416 -2.00 21.33 21.42
C GLU A 416 -2.79 21.21 20.10
N PHE A 417 -3.32 20.02 19.78
CA PHE A 417 -3.95 19.74 18.48
C PHE A 417 -5.44 19.39 18.59
N GLY A 418 -5.81 18.53 19.53
CA GLY A 418 -7.13 17.94 19.63
C GLY A 418 -7.49 17.01 18.47
N ILE A 419 -8.64 16.33 18.58
CA ILE A 419 -9.03 15.27 17.66
C ILE A 419 -9.32 15.76 16.23
N ILE A 420 -9.75 17.01 16.08
CA ILE A 420 -10.07 17.58 14.76
C ILE A 420 -8.80 17.74 13.93
N ARG A 421 -7.74 18.34 14.49
CA ARG A 421 -6.44 18.49 13.81
C ARG A 421 -5.71 17.16 13.68
N ASP A 422 -5.81 16.27 14.67
CA ASP A 422 -5.10 14.99 14.65
C ASP A 422 -5.63 14.03 13.56
N ILE A 423 -6.96 13.99 13.36
CA ILE A 423 -7.62 12.95 12.54
C ILE A 423 -8.60 13.51 11.49
N ILE A 424 -9.47 14.47 11.83
CA ILE A 424 -10.59 14.85 10.97
C ILE A 424 -10.12 15.70 9.78
N GLN A 425 -9.33 16.75 10.06
CA GLN A 425 -8.86 17.71 9.06
C GLN A 425 -7.98 17.07 7.99
N ASN A 426 -7.23 16.02 8.35
CA ASN A 426 -6.37 15.27 7.45
C ASN A 426 -7.04 13.97 6.99
N HIS A 427 -6.93 12.88 7.76
CA HIS A 427 -7.26 11.52 7.35
C HIS A 427 -8.70 11.38 6.86
N LEU A 428 -9.68 11.87 7.61
CA LEU A 428 -11.09 11.71 7.21
C LEU A 428 -11.45 12.61 6.04
N LEU A 429 -10.90 13.82 5.97
CA LEU A 429 -11.12 14.72 4.85
C LEU A 429 -10.47 14.21 3.56
N GLN A 430 -9.30 13.57 3.64
CA GLN A 430 -8.65 12.90 2.52
C GLN A 430 -9.48 11.72 2.00
N VAL A 431 -10.05 10.92 2.88
CA VAL A 431 -10.99 9.87 2.48
C VAL A 431 -12.26 10.48 1.88
N LEU A 432 -12.78 11.58 2.44
CA LEU A 432 -13.93 12.29 1.90
C LEU A 432 -13.68 12.75 0.46
N SER A 433 -12.52 13.36 0.19
CA SER A 433 -12.21 13.88 -1.16
C SER A 433 -12.23 12.76 -2.20
N LEU A 434 -11.71 11.57 -1.88
CA LEU A 434 -11.76 10.39 -2.75
C LEU A 434 -13.18 9.82 -2.92
N ILE A 435 -14.02 9.88 -1.89
CA ILE A 435 -15.42 9.45 -1.97
C ILE A 435 -16.24 10.43 -2.82
N ALA A 436 -15.97 11.72 -2.72
CA ALA A 436 -16.81 12.77 -3.27
C ALA A 436 -16.35 13.31 -4.64
N MET A 437 -15.07 13.20 -5.00
CA MET A 437 -14.49 13.69 -6.27
C MET A 437 -15.23 13.21 -7.52
N GLU A 438 -15.23 13.97 -8.61
CA GLU A 438 -15.72 13.46 -9.89
C GLU A 438 -14.75 12.43 -10.47
N ARG A 439 -15.18 11.75 -11.55
CA ARG A 439 -14.26 10.88 -12.31
C ARG A 439 -13.16 11.76 -12.92
N PRO A 440 -11.88 11.50 -12.63
CA PRO A 440 -10.79 12.26 -13.22
C PRO A 440 -10.67 11.91 -14.71
N ILE A 441 -10.09 12.82 -15.49
CA ILE A 441 -9.90 12.63 -16.94
C ILE A 441 -8.93 11.50 -17.28
N SER A 442 -8.02 11.16 -16.36
CA SER A 442 -7.06 10.07 -16.47
C SER A 442 -6.66 9.58 -15.06
N THR A 443 -5.79 8.58 -15.00
CA THR A 443 -5.16 8.11 -13.74
C THR A 443 -3.87 8.85 -13.41
N ASP A 444 -3.56 9.95 -14.12
CA ASP A 444 -2.39 10.76 -13.82
C ASP A 444 -2.58 11.49 -12.48
N SER A 445 -1.48 11.68 -11.74
CA SER A 445 -1.52 12.22 -10.39
C SER A 445 -2.16 13.60 -10.31
N GLU A 446 -1.90 14.50 -11.26
CA GLU A 446 -2.56 15.81 -11.31
C GLU A 446 -4.06 15.72 -11.55
N ALA A 447 -4.49 14.88 -12.50
CA ALA A 447 -5.91 14.73 -12.82
C ALA A 447 -6.71 14.24 -11.61
N ILE A 448 -6.13 13.37 -10.80
CA ILE A 448 -6.72 12.91 -9.54
C ILE A 448 -6.75 14.03 -8.50
N ARG A 449 -5.62 14.73 -8.30
CA ARG A 449 -5.50 15.80 -7.29
C ARG A 449 -6.40 17.00 -7.61
N ASP A 450 -6.57 17.34 -8.88
CA ASP A 450 -7.47 18.42 -9.31
C ASP A 450 -8.92 18.15 -8.91
N GLU A 451 -9.42 16.92 -9.10
CA GLU A 451 -10.78 16.57 -8.70
C GLU A 451 -10.96 16.48 -7.17
N LYS A 452 -9.91 16.07 -6.43
CA LYS A 452 -9.90 16.17 -4.95
C LYS A 452 -10.05 17.62 -4.50
N VAL A 453 -9.20 18.52 -5.01
CA VAL A 453 -9.21 19.96 -4.67
C VAL A 453 -10.53 20.61 -5.05
N LYS A 454 -11.07 20.31 -6.24
CA LYS A 454 -12.36 20.83 -6.71
C LYS A 454 -13.49 20.51 -5.74
N VAL A 455 -13.53 19.29 -5.20
CA VAL A 455 -14.53 18.91 -4.20
C VAL A 455 -14.32 19.62 -2.87
N LEU A 456 -13.08 19.73 -2.39
CA LEU A 456 -12.82 20.46 -1.13
C LEU A 456 -13.24 21.94 -1.24
N LYS A 457 -13.05 22.57 -2.40
CA LYS A 457 -13.51 23.94 -2.67
C LYS A 457 -15.05 24.09 -2.67
N CYS A 458 -15.79 23.00 -2.84
CA CYS A 458 -17.25 22.99 -2.73
C CYS A 458 -17.75 22.87 -1.28
N ILE A 459 -16.88 22.66 -0.30
CA ILE A 459 -17.26 22.50 1.10
C ILE A 459 -17.18 23.86 1.81
N SER A 460 -18.29 24.29 2.40
CA SER A 460 -18.31 25.49 3.24
C SER A 460 -17.63 25.24 4.59
N PRO A 461 -17.09 26.28 5.26
CA PRO A 461 -16.54 26.13 6.60
C PRO A 461 -17.53 25.49 7.58
N ILE A 462 -17.03 24.58 8.41
CA ILE A 462 -17.84 23.84 9.39
C ILE A 462 -18.38 24.80 10.44
N ARG A 463 -19.66 24.64 10.75
CA ARG A 463 -20.34 25.43 11.78
C ARG A 463 -20.39 24.66 13.10
N ILE A 464 -20.48 25.39 14.21
CA ILE A 464 -20.50 24.79 15.55
C ILE A 464 -21.80 23.98 15.77
N GLU A 465 -22.93 24.43 15.21
CA GLU A 465 -24.22 23.74 15.29
C GLU A 465 -24.28 22.41 14.51
N ASP A 466 -23.33 22.21 13.59
CA ASP A 466 -23.10 20.99 12.82
C ASP A 466 -21.94 20.17 13.41
N THR A 467 -21.60 20.42 14.68
CA THR A 467 -20.50 19.76 15.39
C THR A 467 -20.95 19.29 16.78
N LEU A 468 -20.60 18.05 17.12
CA LEU A 468 -20.69 17.50 18.47
C LEU A 468 -19.28 17.21 18.97
N LEU A 469 -18.87 17.85 20.07
CA LEU A 469 -17.58 17.65 20.72
C LEU A 469 -17.72 16.79 21.96
N GLY A 470 -16.67 16.03 22.28
CA GLY A 470 -16.62 15.30 23.54
C GLY A 470 -15.22 15.11 24.12
N GLN A 471 -15.16 14.86 25.41
CA GLN A 471 -13.96 14.54 26.16
C GLN A 471 -14.17 13.30 27.06
N TYR A 472 -13.29 12.29 26.96
CA TYR A 472 -13.44 11.08 27.75
C TYR A 472 -13.11 11.28 29.23
N VAL A 473 -13.88 10.63 30.09
CA VAL A 473 -13.70 10.57 31.54
C VAL A 473 -13.39 9.15 32.01
N ALA A 474 -12.87 9.01 33.22
CA ALA A 474 -12.50 7.72 33.79
C ALA A 474 -13.70 6.76 33.83
N ALA A 475 -13.43 5.51 33.45
CA ALA A 475 -14.39 4.40 33.51
C ALA A 475 -13.62 3.06 33.51
N ASP A 476 -14.20 2.02 34.09
CA ASP A 476 -13.66 0.65 34.08
C ASP A 476 -12.18 0.54 34.50
N GLY A 477 -11.76 1.34 35.49
CA GLY A 477 -10.38 1.37 35.99
C GLY A 477 -9.36 2.01 35.04
N LYS A 478 -9.82 2.65 33.95
CA LYS A 478 -9.00 3.47 33.05
C LYS A 478 -9.13 4.95 33.39
N PRO A 479 -8.02 5.71 33.35
CA PRO A 479 -8.03 7.12 33.71
C PRO A 479 -8.75 7.99 32.67
N GLY A 480 -9.31 9.11 33.13
CA GLY A 480 -9.87 10.15 32.26
C GLY A 480 -8.80 10.96 31.53
N TYR A 481 -9.20 11.80 30.56
CA TYR A 481 -8.23 12.62 29.82
C TYR A 481 -7.48 13.58 30.74
N LEU A 482 -8.20 14.29 31.61
CA LEU A 482 -7.64 15.27 32.55
C LEU A 482 -6.73 14.63 33.61
N GLU A 483 -6.80 13.31 33.80
CA GLU A 483 -5.94 12.56 34.72
C GLU A 483 -4.55 12.28 34.12
N ASP A 484 -4.32 12.51 32.81
CA ASP A 484 -3.01 12.32 32.17
C ASP A 484 -1.97 13.29 32.78
N GLU A 485 -0.92 12.74 33.39
CA GLU A 485 0.14 13.49 34.09
C GLU A 485 0.89 14.46 33.20
N THR A 486 0.89 14.24 31.88
CA THR A 486 1.60 15.11 30.93
C THR A 486 0.85 16.39 30.59
N LEU A 487 -0.42 16.52 31.00
CA LEU A 487 -1.21 17.73 30.80
C LEU A 487 -0.74 18.87 31.70
N LYS A 488 -0.44 20.01 31.06
CA LYS A 488 -0.11 21.26 31.77
C LYS A 488 -1.35 21.92 32.36
N ASN A 489 -2.48 21.86 31.66
CA ASN A 489 -3.77 22.39 32.08
C ASN A 489 -4.71 21.25 32.48
N LYS A 490 -5.09 21.19 33.76
CA LYS A 490 -6.02 20.17 34.29
C LYS A 490 -7.50 20.51 34.08
N ASP A 491 -7.79 21.70 33.57
CA ASP A 491 -9.11 22.15 33.14
C ASP A 491 -9.18 22.27 31.60
N SER A 492 -8.39 21.45 30.89
CA SER A 492 -8.35 21.48 29.42
C SER A 492 -9.73 21.19 28.81
N LEU A 493 -10.11 22.02 27.85
CA LEU A 493 -11.29 21.84 27.00
C LEU A 493 -10.90 21.23 25.65
N THR A 494 -9.82 20.46 25.57
CA THR A 494 -9.44 19.79 24.31
C THR A 494 -10.40 18.63 24.01
N PRO A 495 -11.06 18.61 22.84
CA PRO A 495 -11.93 17.51 22.46
C PRO A 495 -11.11 16.27 22.09
N THR A 496 -11.42 15.15 22.73
CA THR A 496 -10.89 13.81 22.39
C THR A 496 -11.85 12.99 21.51
N PHE A 497 -13.05 13.52 21.29
CA PHE A 497 -14.05 13.06 20.32
C PHE A 497 -14.66 14.24 19.57
N ALA A 498 -14.93 14.07 18.28
CA ALA A 498 -15.74 14.99 17.50
C ALA A 498 -16.55 14.26 16.43
N ALA A 499 -17.80 14.68 16.24
CA ALA A 499 -18.61 14.39 15.07
C ALA A 499 -18.92 15.72 14.36
N THR A 500 -18.45 15.88 13.13
CA THR A 500 -18.65 17.10 12.32
C THR A 500 -19.43 16.74 11.06
N VAL A 501 -20.34 17.61 10.65
CA VAL A 501 -21.11 17.43 9.41
C VAL A 501 -20.72 18.51 8.41
N CYS A 502 -20.48 18.08 7.19
CA CYS A 502 -20.21 18.96 6.07
C CYS A 502 -21.08 18.61 4.86
N TYR A 503 -21.23 19.57 3.97
CA TYR A 503 -21.98 19.42 2.73
C TYR A 503 -21.08 19.81 1.55
N VAL A 504 -21.05 18.96 0.53
CA VAL A 504 -20.32 19.23 -0.71
C VAL A 504 -21.30 19.92 -1.66
N ASN A 505 -21.16 21.23 -1.83
CA ASN A 505 -22.07 22.06 -2.60
C ASN A 505 -21.79 21.94 -4.12
N ASN A 506 -22.19 20.81 -4.70
CA ASN A 506 -22.15 20.57 -6.14
C ASN A 506 -23.34 19.71 -6.60
N GLU A 507 -23.50 19.52 -7.91
CA GLU A 507 -24.63 18.76 -8.47
C GLU A 507 -24.75 17.34 -7.90
N ARG A 508 -23.63 16.63 -7.74
CA ARG A 508 -23.61 15.23 -7.30
C ARG A 508 -24.06 15.05 -5.84
N TRP A 509 -23.74 16.01 -4.96
CA TRP A 509 -23.83 15.85 -3.51
C TRP A 509 -24.65 16.89 -2.78
N GLU A 510 -25.23 17.87 -3.49
CA GLU A 510 -26.10 18.88 -2.87
C GLU A 510 -27.18 18.22 -1.98
N GLY A 511 -27.26 18.69 -0.74
CA GLY A 511 -28.18 18.19 0.28
C GLY A 511 -27.76 16.90 1.00
N VAL A 512 -26.71 16.20 0.56
CA VAL A 512 -26.22 14.96 1.20
C VAL A 512 -25.24 15.31 2.33
N PRO A 513 -25.54 14.97 3.60
CA PRO A 513 -24.64 15.18 4.70
C PRO A 513 -23.48 14.17 4.70
N PHE A 514 -22.26 14.70 4.84
CA PHE A 514 -21.06 13.94 5.12
C PHE A 514 -20.71 14.06 6.60
N ILE A 515 -20.89 12.98 7.35
CA ILE A 515 -20.71 12.90 8.80
C ILE A 515 -19.34 12.30 9.11
N LEU A 516 -18.41 13.14 9.56
CA LEU A 516 -17.06 12.75 9.94
C LEU A 516 -16.97 12.57 11.45
N LYS A 517 -16.62 11.37 11.91
CA LYS A 517 -16.55 11.01 13.34
C LYS A 517 -15.16 10.51 13.68
N ALA A 518 -14.53 11.10 14.70
CA ALA A 518 -13.26 10.64 15.22
C ALA A 518 -13.28 10.66 16.75
N GLY A 519 -12.68 9.65 17.39
CA GLY A 519 -12.44 9.74 18.82
C GLY A 519 -11.51 8.67 19.39
N LYS A 520 -10.96 8.98 20.56
CA LYS A 520 -10.12 8.11 21.39
C LYS A 520 -10.91 7.56 22.58
N ALA A 521 -10.38 6.52 23.22
CA ALA A 521 -11.00 5.85 24.36
C ALA A 521 -12.44 5.37 24.07
N LEU A 522 -12.67 4.83 22.87
CA LEU A 522 -13.96 4.32 22.44
C LEU A 522 -14.06 2.79 22.62
N ASN A 523 -15.21 2.20 22.30
CA ASN A 523 -15.46 0.77 22.52
C ASN A 523 -14.67 -0.20 21.60
N GLU A 524 -14.06 0.27 20.51
CA GLU A 524 -13.38 -0.59 19.53
C GLU A 524 -12.40 0.21 18.66
N ALA A 525 -11.41 -0.48 18.07
CA ALA A 525 -10.61 0.05 16.97
C ALA A 525 -11.37 -0.13 15.66
N LYS A 526 -11.68 0.97 14.96
CA LYS A 526 -12.36 0.90 13.66
C LYS A 526 -12.14 2.14 12.82
N VAL A 527 -11.86 1.93 11.54
CA VAL A 527 -11.92 2.93 10.49
C VAL A 527 -12.79 2.39 9.36
N GLU A 528 -13.88 3.08 9.04
CA GLU A 528 -14.72 2.69 7.91
C GLU A 528 -15.38 3.89 7.23
N VAL A 529 -15.73 3.69 5.97
CA VAL A 529 -16.66 4.53 5.22
C VAL A 529 -17.97 3.78 5.07
N ARG A 530 -19.09 4.47 5.26
CA ARG A 530 -20.45 3.94 5.06
C ARG A 530 -21.24 4.91 4.19
N LEU A 531 -21.72 4.42 3.05
CA LEU A 531 -22.72 5.12 2.23
C LEU A 531 -24.06 4.47 2.54
N GLN A 532 -24.99 5.23 3.13
CA GLN A 532 -26.35 4.77 3.37
C GLN A 532 -27.25 5.28 2.25
N PHE A 533 -27.97 4.37 1.60
CA PHE A 533 -28.86 4.69 0.49
C PHE A 533 -30.24 5.15 0.98
N HIS A 534 -30.97 5.88 0.13
CA HIS A 534 -32.37 6.25 0.35
C HIS A 534 -33.26 5.01 0.55
N HIS A 535 -34.43 5.21 1.16
CA HIS A 535 -35.46 4.18 1.15
C HIS A 535 -35.95 3.91 -0.28
N VAL A 536 -36.36 2.67 -0.53
CA VAL A 536 -37.05 2.32 -1.78
C VAL A 536 -38.39 3.07 -1.84
N ALA A 537 -38.61 3.86 -2.89
CA ALA A 537 -39.87 4.56 -3.10
C ALA A 537 -41.00 3.56 -3.40
N GLY A 538 -42.18 3.74 -2.78
CA GLY A 538 -43.31 2.82 -2.95
C GLY A 538 -43.03 1.39 -2.47
N ASN A 539 -42.14 1.23 -1.48
CA ASN A 539 -41.69 -0.09 -1.03
C ASN A 539 -42.86 -1.01 -0.63
N LEU A 540 -43.02 -2.11 -1.37
CA LEU A 540 -44.01 -3.16 -1.11
C LEU A 540 -43.66 -3.98 0.17
N PHE A 541 -42.40 -3.96 0.58
CA PHE A 541 -41.87 -4.66 1.76
C PHE A 541 -41.69 -3.67 2.91
N SER A 542 -42.81 -3.17 3.43
CA SER A 542 -42.86 -2.14 4.49
C SER A 542 -41.94 -2.46 5.66
N GLY A 543 -41.14 -1.49 6.12
CA GLY A 543 -40.20 -1.67 7.23
C GLY A 543 -38.82 -2.20 6.84
N SER A 544 -38.54 -2.43 5.55
CA SER A 544 -37.21 -2.86 5.11
C SER A 544 -36.12 -1.82 5.45
N PRO A 545 -35.00 -2.26 6.07
CA PRO A 545 -33.85 -1.42 6.36
C PRO A 545 -33.25 -0.75 5.11
N ARG A 546 -32.57 0.39 5.28
CA ARG A 546 -31.82 1.02 4.17
C ARG A 546 -30.64 0.14 3.76
N ASN A 547 -30.30 0.17 2.47
CA ASN A 547 -29.09 -0.48 1.98
C ASN A 547 -27.87 0.35 2.41
N GLU A 548 -26.73 -0.30 2.59
CA GLU A 548 -25.50 0.38 2.98
C GLU A 548 -24.29 -0.26 2.30
N LEU A 549 -23.50 0.55 1.58
CA LEU A 549 -22.17 0.12 1.15
C LEU A 549 -21.17 0.48 2.25
N VAL A 550 -20.41 -0.50 2.71
CA VAL A 550 -19.41 -0.32 3.76
C VAL A 550 -18.03 -0.69 3.24
N ILE A 551 -17.09 0.22 3.42
CA ILE A 551 -15.66 0.05 3.11
C ILE A 551 -14.92 0.14 4.44
N ARG A 552 -14.60 -1.02 5.03
CA ARG A 552 -13.83 -1.06 6.27
C ARG A 552 -12.34 -0.98 5.95
N ILE A 553 -11.73 0.14 6.33
CA ILE A 553 -10.33 0.44 6.09
C ILE A 553 -9.43 -0.32 7.06
N GLN A 554 -9.81 -0.39 8.35
CA GLN A 554 -9.10 -1.20 9.34
C GLN A 554 -9.95 -1.37 10.62
N PRO A 555 -9.69 -2.40 11.44
CA PRO A 555 -8.92 -3.61 11.12
C PRO A 555 -9.70 -4.53 10.18
N LYS A 556 -9.04 -5.59 9.69
CA LYS A 556 -9.65 -6.62 8.82
C LYS A 556 -10.33 -5.98 7.61
N GLU A 557 -9.52 -5.47 6.70
CA GLU A 557 -9.89 -4.83 5.44
C GLU A 557 -11.03 -5.59 4.75
N ALA A 558 -12.13 -4.89 4.45
CA ALA A 558 -13.28 -5.48 3.79
C ALA A 558 -14.14 -4.47 3.03
N VAL A 559 -14.88 -4.97 2.04
CA VAL A 559 -15.99 -4.26 1.39
C VAL A 559 -17.22 -5.13 1.50
N TYR A 560 -18.33 -4.58 1.99
CA TYR A 560 -19.59 -5.32 2.01
C TYR A 560 -20.78 -4.41 1.73
N LEU A 561 -21.78 -4.96 1.04
CA LEU A 561 -23.03 -4.27 0.71
C LEU A 561 -24.16 -4.89 1.52
N LYS A 562 -24.70 -4.14 2.48
CA LYS A 562 -25.91 -4.51 3.21
C LYS A 562 -27.13 -4.30 2.33
N PHE A 563 -27.93 -5.34 2.16
CA PHE A 563 -29.13 -5.32 1.35
C PHE A 563 -30.24 -6.17 1.99
N ASN A 564 -31.43 -6.09 1.41
CA ASN A 564 -32.61 -6.79 1.89
C ASN A 564 -32.84 -8.04 1.03
N ASN A 565 -33.01 -9.19 1.67
CA ASN A 565 -33.23 -10.48 1.02
C ASN A 565 -34.43 -11.21 1.64
N LYS A 566 -35.01 -12.18 0.94
CA LYS A 566 -35.97 -13.10 1.55
C LYS A 566 -35.27 -13.88 2.66
N GLN A 567 -35.87 -13.93 3.84
CA GLN A 567 -35.38 -14.78 4.91
C GLN A 567 -35.29 -16.25 4.42
N PRO A 568 -34.12 -16.92 4.55
CA PRO A 568 -34.00 -18.33 4.20
C PRO A 568 -35.02 -19.19 4.97
N GLY A 569 -35.60 -20.17 4.30
CA GLY A 569 -36.68 -21.02 4.84
C GLY A 569 -38.05 -20.69 4.28
N LEU A 570 -39.11 -21.02 5.03
CA LEU A 570 -40.50 -21.00 4.58
C LEU A 570 -41.22 -19.64 4.74
N SER A 571 -40.57 -18.65 5.36
CA SER A 571 -41.11 -17.29 5.51
C SER A 571 -41.00 -16.47 4.21
N TYR A 572 -41.91 -15.55 3.96
CA TYR A 572 -41.78 -14.54 2.89
C TYR A 572 -41.28 -13.18 3.40
N GLU A 573 -40.94 -13.11 4.68
CA GLU A 573 -40.42 -11.90 5.29
C GLU A 573 -39.04 -11.53 4.74
N THR A 574 -38.77 -10.23 4.77
CA THR A 574 -37.50 -9.66 4.37
C THR A 574 -36.57 -9.55 5.57
N ILE A 575 -35.32 -9.96 5.40
CA ILE A 575 -34.24 -9.80 6.37
C ILE A 575 -33.10 -9.00 5.75
N GLN A 576 -32.40 -8.19 6.55
CA GLN A 576 -31.16 -7.56 6.10
C GLN A 576 -30.00 -8.56 6.18
N THR A 577 -29.22 -8.63 5.11
CA THR A 577 -28.01 -9.45 4.97
C THR A 577 -26.98 -8.68 4.13
N ASP A 578 -25.88 -9.32 3.73
CA ASP A 578 -24.78 -8.67 3.04
C ASP A 578 -24.12 -9.53 1.97
N LEU A 579 -23.51 -8.86 0.99
CA LEU A 579 -22.51 -9.44 0.08
C LEU A 579 -21.13 -8.98 0.56
N ASP A 580 -20.28 -9.92 0.97
CA ASP A 580 -19.01 -9.63 1.66
C ASP A 580 -17.77 -9.99 0.82
N LEU A 581 -16.78 -9.09 0.86
CA LEU A 581 -15.41 -9.32 0.45
C LEU A 581 -14.47 -8.96 1.59
N THR A 582 -14.14 -9.94 2.42
CA THR A 582 -13.14 -9.83 3.48
C THR A 582 -11.76 -10.25 2.96
N TYR A 583 -10.79 -9.32 2.97
CA TYR A 583 -9.53 -9.50 2.23
C TYR A 583 -8.68 -10.65 2.76
N HIS A 584 -8.51 -10.76 4.08
CA HIS A 584 -7.67 -11.80 4.67
C HIS A 584 -8.23 -13.22 4.48
N GLU A 585 -9.54 -13.36 4.27
CA GLU A 585 -10.19 -14.63 3.95
C GLU A 585 -10.11 -14.95 2.45
N ARG A 586 -10.26 -13.92 1.59
CA ARG A 586 -10.28 -14.10 0.14
C ARG A 586 -8.89 -14.19 -0.51
N TYR A 587 -7.90 -13.52 0.07
CA TYR A 587 -6.54 -13.33 -0.44
C TYR A 587 -5.49 -13.80 0.58
N THR A 588 -5.54 -15.09 0.93
CA THR A 588 -4.73 -15.69 2.01
C THR A 588 -3.22 -15.71 1.76
N ASP A 589 -2.79 -15.52 0.52
CA ASP A 589 -1.39 -15.57 0.06
C ASP A 589 -0.82 -14.20 -0.29
N LEU A 590 -1.57 -13.12 -0.04
CA LEU A 590 -1.12 -11.75 -0.22
C LEU A 590 -0.90 -11.07 1.13
N ALA A 591 0.26 -10.43 1.29
CA ALA A 591 0.49 -9.51 2.38
C ALA A 591 0.07 -8.11 1.93
N ILE A 592 -0.89 -7.51 2.65
CA ILE A 592 -1.23 -6.10 2.45
C ILE A 592 -0.04 -5.27 2.97
N PRO A 593 0.60 -4.44 2.12
CA PRO A 593 1.73 -3.63 2.54
C PRO A 593 1.31 -2.59 3.59
N ASP A 594 2.21 -2.23 4.50
CA ASP A 594 1.97 -1.09 5.38
C ASP A 594 1.87 0.20 4.54
N ALA A 595 1.09 1.17 5.01
CA ALA A 595 0.89 2.43 4.30
C ALA A 595 2.20 3.15 3.95
N TYR A 596 3.20 3.10 4.82
CA TYR A 596 4.51 3.70 4.56
C TYR A 596 5.28 2.97 3.46
N GLU A 597 5.13 1.66 3.32
CA GLU A 597 5.72 0.92 2.19
C GLU A 597 5.12 1.40 0.87
N SER A 598 3.79 1.51 0.80
CA SER A 598 3.13 2.02 -0.40
C SER A 598 3.57 3.44 -0.73
N LEU A 599 3.56 4.35 0.26
CA LEU A 599 3.86 5.76 0.00
C LEU A 599 5.33 5.96 -0.37
N ILE A 600 6.29 5.32 0.31
CA ILE A 600 7.70 5.43 -0.07
C ILE A 600 7.91 4.89 -1.49
N LEU A 601 7.21 3.82 -1.89
CA LEU A 601 7.26 3.33 -3.26
C LEU A 601 6.70 4.35 -4.26
N ASP A 602 5.60 5.01 -3.93
CA ASP A 602 5.01 6.07 -4.77
C ASP A 602 5.97 7.28 -4.89
N VAL A 603 6.68 7.66 -3.81
CA VAL A 603 7.78 8.64 -3.87
C VAL A 603 8.86 8.20 -4.85
N LEU A 604 9.28 6.93 -4.82
CA LEU A 604 10.30 6.40 -5.72
C LEU A 604 9.84 6.36 -7.19
N ARG A 605 8.55 6.24 -7.43
CA ARG A 605 7.91 6.24 -8.77
C ARG A 605 7.57 7.63 -9.30
N ASN A 606 7.81 8.68 -8.53
CA ASN A 606 7.35 10.03 -8.85
C ASN A 606 5.82 10.14 -8.99
N ASP A 607 5.08 9.32 -8.23
CA ASP A 607 3.62 9.31 -8.22
C ASP A 607 3.11 10.15 -7.05
N HIS A 608 2.46 11.27 -7.39
CA HIS A 608 1.90 12.20 -6.41
C HIS A 608 0.43 11.92 -6.04
N SER A 609 -0.22 10.91 -6.63
CA SER A 609 -1.67 10.68 -6.49
C SER A 609 -2.12 10.53 -5.03
N ASN A 610 -1.23 9.99 -4.18
CA ASN A 610 -1.48 9.69 -2.77
C ASN A 610 -0.78 10.66 -1.81
N PHE A 611 -0.46 11.88 -2.26
CA PHE A 611 0.18 12.93 -1.46
C PHE A 611 -0.64 14.21 -1.50
N VAL A 612 -0.62 14.95 -0.38
CA VAL A 612 -1.40 16.17 -0.25
C VAL A 612 -0.71 17.32 -0.99
N ARG A 613 -1.42 17.93 -1.96
CA ARG A 613 -0.93 19.11 -2.69
C ARG A 613 -1.11 20.38 -1.85
N ASP A 614 -0.34 21.42 -2.13
CA ASP A 614 -0.41 22.68 -1.38
C ASP A 614 -1.82 23.30 -1.37
N ASP A 615 -2.44 23.43 -2.54
CA ASP A 615 -3.80 23.97 -2.70
C ASP A 615 -4.88 23.06 -2.09
N GLU A 616 -4.62 21.75 -2.02
CA GLU A 616 -5.45 20.78 -1.31
C GLU A 616 -5.44 21.05 0.20
N LEU A 617 -4.26 21.31 0.75
CA LEU A 617 -4.07 21.64 2.16
C LEU A 617 -4.71 23.00 2.51
N GLN A 618 -4.56 24.00 1.64
CA GLN A 618 -5.23 25.31 1.80
C GLN A 618 -6.76 25.16 1.83
N ALA A 619 -7.33 24.35 0.92
CA ALA A 619 -8.76 24.09 0.91
C ALA A 619 -9.20 23.33 2.19
N ALA A 620 -8.42 22.35 2.63
CA ALA A 620 -8.68 21.60 3.85
C ALA A 620 -8.70 22.48 5.10
N TRP A 621 -7.72 23.38 5.27
CA TRP A 621 -7.69 24.26 6.43
C TRP A 621 -8.81 25.29 6.44
N LYS A 622 -9.17 25.86 5.28
CA LYS A 622 -10.30 26.80 5.17
C LYS A 622 -11.63 26.22 5.69
N ILE A 623 -11.82 24.91 5.58
CA ILE A 623 -13.01 24.21 6.07
C ILE A 623 -13.07 24.21 7.61
N PHE A 624 -11.95 24.03 8.30
CA PHE A 624 -11.92 23.80 9.75
C PHE A 624 -11.42 24.98 10.59
N THR A 625 -10.60 25.87 10.04
CA THR A 625 -9.98 26.99 10.79
C THR A 625 -10.98 27.82 11.58
N PRO A 626 -12.15 28.24 11.03
CA PRO A 626 -13.12 29.01 11.81
C PRO A 626 -13.65 28.27 13.03
N LEU A 627 -13.95 26.97 12.91
CA LEU A 627 -14.40 26.13 14.02
C LEU A 627 -13.29 25.96 15.07
N LEU A 628 -12.07 25.67 14.61
CA LEU A 628 -10.91 25.50 15.49
C LEU A 628 -10.63 26.76 16.31
N HIS A 629 -10.67 27.94 15.69
CA HIS A 629 -10.48 29.21 16.39
C HIS A 629 -11.56 29.47 17.45
N LYS A 630 -12.81 29.04 17.23
CA LYS A 630 -13.84 29.10 18.28
C LYS A 630 -13.53 28.18 19.46
N ILE A 631 -13.10 26.95 19.16
CA ILE A 631 -12.74 25.95 20.18
C ILE A 631 -11.57 26.43 21.02
N ASP A 632 -10.49 26.92 20.38
CA ASP A 632 -9.28 27.40 21.06
C ASP A 632 -9.54 28.65 21.91
N LYS A 633 -10.49 29.51 21.51
CA LYS A 633 -10.90 30.71 22.26
C LYS A 633 -11.90 30.42 23.39
N HIS A 634 -12.43 29.20 23.44
CA HIS A 634 -13.49 28.81 24.36
C HIS A 634 -14.71 29.74 24.26
N ASP A 635 -15.16 30.01 23.03
CA ASP A 635 -16.37 30.79 22.79
C ASP A 635 -17.57 30.15 23.53
N SER A 636 -18.53 30.98 23.98
CA SER A 636 -19.63 30.53 24.84
C SER A 636 -20.61 29.53 24.20
N ASP A 637 -20.58 29.39 22.88
CA ASP A 637 -21.37 28.43 22.11
C ASP A 637 -20.66 27.08 21.92
N VAL A 638 -19.41 26.94 22.40
CA VAL A 638 -18.65 25.69 22.38
C VAL A 638 -19.00 24.86 23.62
N ASP A 639 -19.67 23.73 23.40
CA ASP A 639 -20.07 22.79 24.44
C ASP A 639 -19.39 21.43 24.22
N ILE A 640 -18.67 20.97 25.24
CA ILE A 640 -17.89 19.72 25.19
C ILE A 640 -18.53 18.71 26.13
N LYS A 641 -19.13 17.68 25.53
CA LYS A 641 -19.82 16.63 26.27
C LYS A 641 -18.82 15.64 26.89
N THR A 642 -19.15 15.09 28.05
CA THR A 642 -18.34 14.01 28.63
C THR A 642 -18.80 12.65 28.11
N TYR A 643 -17.87 11.71 27.99
CA TYR A 643 -18.20 10.32 27.69
C TYR A 643 -17.30 9.35 28.44
N ALA A 644 -17.84 8.22 28.88
CA ALA A 644 -17.06 7.21 29.61
C ALA A 644 -16.01 6.57 28.67
N TYR A 645 -14.79 6.33 29.18
CA TYR A 645 -13.80 5.49 28.51
C TYR A 645 -14.43 4.15 28.10
N GLY A 646 -14.22 3.73 26.86
CA GLY A 646 -14.77 2.48 26.32
C GLY A 646 -16.21 2.59 25.82
N SER A 647 -16.87 3.75 25.92
CA SER A 647 -18.19 3.97 25.33
C SER A 647 -18.11 4.23 23.81
N ARG A 648 -19.27 4.43 23.15
CA ARG A 648 -19.33 4.77 21.72
C ARG A 648 -19.06 6.26 21.43
N GLY A 649 -18.85 7.08 22.47
CA GLY A 649 -18.80 8.53 22.42
C GLY A 649 -19.88 9.15 23.31
N PRO A 650 -20.11 10.47 23.21
CA PRO A 650 -21.18 11.17 23.93
C PRO A 650 -22.55 10.54 23.69
N LYS A 651 -23.45 10.62 24.68
CA LYS A 651 -24.80 10.03 24.59
C LYS A 651 -25.65 10.70 23.50
N GLU A 652 -25.37 11.96 23.26
CA GLU A 652 -25.99 12.83 22.25
C GLU A 652 -25.62 12.39 20.82
N LEU A 653 -24.62 11.53 20.63
CA LEU A 653 -24.14 11.13 19.31
C LEU A 653 -25.24 10.48 18.46
N ASP A 654 -26.03 9.57 19.03
CA ASP A 654 -27.05 8.84 18.27
C ASP A 654 -28.19 9.80 17.84
N GLU A 655 -28.54 10.82 18.63
CA GLU A 655 -29.50 11.87 18.23
C GLU A 655 -28.91 12.82 17.19
N PHE A 656 -27.64 13.22 17.37
CA PHE A 656 -26.92 14.10 16.44
C PHE A 656 -26.87 13.51 15.04
N VAL A 657 -26.42 12.25 14.88
CA VAL A 657 -26.34 11.63 13.55
C VAL A 657 -27.73 11.38 12.94
N LYS A 658 -28.76 11.13 13.76
CA LYS A 658 -30.14 10.97 13.29
C LYS A 658 -30.71 12.28 12.74
N LYS A 659 -30.42 13.42 13.39
CA LYS A 659 -30.75 14.76 12.86
C LYS A 659 -30.19 14.99 11.47
N HIS A 660 -29.01 14.43 11.18
CA HIS A 660 -28.34 14.50 9.88
C HIS A 660 -28.61 13.28 8.97
N GLY A 661 -29.77 12.63 9.12
CA GLY A 661 -30.25 11.63 8.16
C GLY A 661 -29.72 10.22 8.36
N TYR A 662 -28.83 9.95 9.32
CA TYR A 662 -28.43 8.57 9.56
C TYR A 662 -29.51 7.79 10.31
N HIS A 663 -30.08 6.80 9.62
CA HIS A 663 -31.02 5.86 10.22
C HIS A 663 -30.29 4.60 10.66
N ARG A 664 -30.10 4.45 11.97
CA ARG A 664 -29.55 3.21 12.51
C ARG A 664 -30.67 2.19 12.69
N ASP A 665 -30.59 1.11 11.91
CA ASP A 665 -31.52 0.00 12.08
C ASP A 665 -31.15 -0.85 13.31
N THR A 666 -32.16 -1.25 14.09
CA THR A 666 -32.03 -2.08 15.28
C THR A 666 -32.44 -3.54 15.04
N ASN A 667 -32.83 -3.90 13.82
CA ASN A 667 -33.37 -5.21 13.46
C ASN A 667 -32.31 -6.30 13.32
N GLY A 668 -31.59 -6.61 14.40
CA GLY A 668 -30.85 -7.86 14.56
C GLY A 668 -29.71 -8.14 13.57
N TYR A 669 -29.31 -7.17 12.74
CA TYR A 669 -28.19 -7.34 11.82
C TYR A 669 -26.88 -7.46 12.60
N THR A 670 -26.15 -8.54 12.35
CA THR A 670 -24.83 -8.80 12.92
C THR A 670 -23.86 -9.17 11.81
N TRP A 671 -22.76 -8.43 11.72
CA TRP A 671 -21.65 -8.72 10.81
C TRP A 671 -20.47 -9.28 11.62
N PRO A 672 -19.74 -10.32 11.14
CA PRO A 672 -19.90 -10.96 9.84
C PRO A 672 -20.93 -12.09 9.79
N VAL A 673 -21.44 -12.55 10.93
CA VAL A 673 -22.36 -13.69 11.00
C VAL A 673 -23.77 -13.21 11.32
N GLN A 674 -24.71 -13.48 10.41
CA GLN A 674 -26.13 -13.25 10.64
C GLN A 674 -26.82 -14.51 11.17
N ASN A 675 -27.22 -14.50 12.45
CA ASN A 675 -28.13 -15.53 12.97
C ASN A 675 -29.58 -15.06 12.91
N VAL A 676 -30.47 -15.97 12.52
CA VAL A 676 -31.91 -15.71 12.40
C VAL A 676 -32.60 -15.65 13.76
N ASN A 677 -31.95 -16.15 14.82
CA ASN A 677 -32.47 -16.13 16.18
C ASN A 677 -31.71 -15.07 17.03
N PRO A 678 -32.36 -13.95 17.44
CA PRO A 678 -31.69 -12.87 18.17
C PRO A 678 -31.10 -13.31 19.52
N SER A 679 -31.67 -14.35 20.15
CA SER A 679 -31.23 -14.89 21.44
C SER A 679 -29.92 -15.68 21.39
N SER A 680 -29.52 -16.18 20.21
CA SER A 680 -28.23 -16.87 20.01
C SER A 680 -27.06 -15.94 19.67
N ASN A 681 -27.30 -14.63 19.51
CA ASN A 681 -26.28 -13.62 19.16
C ASN A 681 -25.53 -13.05 20.38
N LYS A 682 -25.57 -13.71 21.54
CA LYS A 682 -24.66 -13.40 22.65
C LYS A 682 -23.40 -14.23 22.54
N LEU A 683 -22.37 -13.66 21.91
CA LEU A 683 -20.96 -13.99 22.14
C LEU A 683 -20.16 -12.70 22.25
#